data_AF-A0A386WGY3-F1
#
_entry.id   AF-A0A386WGY3-F1
#
_cell.length_a   1.000
_cell.length_b   1.000
_cell.length_c   1.000
_cell.angle_alpha   90.00
_cell.angle_beta   90.00
_cell.angle_gamma   90.00
#
_symmetry.space_group_name_H-M   'P 1'
#
loop_
_entity.id
_entity.type
_entity.pdbx_description
1 polymer ?
#
loop_
_entity_poly.entity_id
_entity_poly.type
_entity_poly.pdbx_seq_one_letter_code
_entity_poly.pdbx_strand_id
1 'polypeptide(L)'
;MMLHRDPEFSAVALPVYPCDLADAHEYVARAGSEGKSVKEHVAGYSAFLKGRRPGLAEQLREVCGDAPWIVRSSGVEDQEDNVNAGGYESLVCRRAEDLYAAVAAVVFSGYSEHSIAQQRLADQSYRPSPITAFVQPLVETTGRAANPPVAVSETPLLAEDDITGLVGLLTHLHHRFGMPRVDSEWVLETDAGTVSITALTELATDGRLVGQLTLGFGFASAQRLGAGDNSLAWLTGRIGATLWHGALLRQVATMRTRLVQVRSAAAFDPEPLLDVLTDACRDRWRDACVAAPVDILVSPRRVVASSFLTSVRLEDAWSRYLRLDPEQRARLGHVLVERGSPAEHAAVMFRQEGVAVLRGRPEDIPETASYVLADPWTQECYFGVGRPPAVETCRRRMSAMPQGCRLLFVPAHGAEAVAAAGRDGHPLGPALMPGVTHLYELPHLPPPVRDTILLNSFLPAPDTFVRRGAEVSSPAFVARAAEALLAGGLSMARAADLLPEAALKYVRGLAATRASDAQGVAAVLPRCASAAPERLAAAVAGTPDVRLAVALAHLETSSTVSDAALESVVSTALVLAGGVQGAAGTEAALGLLAAAEALAAAMRALDVYTTQERDVVIARVVAALPVEDAARTEALCRFATRSSAPPAEIYRLLDLAAQDEEFAALYLAVERGRVDLSGADAGDAVRRGRALNDTYRAYESAAAWRGGGDAVLLDLTRNDLIEAYDSTLKRLLLELVDRPEPGPYRAYLDVLAQWLDLVREFGLSPREERAVAGFGVWIAGWREAALPSDFALKEDQTWERLLDMAAEGVMVDSEKGPGNPHQLHNALHQWLLDRTARYPAERAPAGVRELQRLSDRFGPGGNKLLRFTRDAIELDVPLGIHKASLMFRPDRVEGEWTEPPDVTQAEIGRLTGLAVLLDRCGTWFPELVFRWERVLLAGTWTLRVEARPSAGAEQFTFAQMSLALGIFRTLFDGSYDFSYVPTQDVADLEGAFREPEWAEAFRALVAYRLVYDDTELFETLETLPLGTAIGTLCTDARIRAEVMAASVEGPEGALGRLDGAWRRLVGTADPDEWIAGYNAVQQLALLVAARFPEAAVAAVAAAAPSGWVDVLAAAVLPRADVREEMVQAFESRSGGDGLLLRRAPWLVVSEANAVDVARRVAVEPRSYRRCKQFLVHRYADVLENAGLLAGLVAELEVVPYGHDPRQEVPLSAAVVAVGGRLRCDIRTKPGVRASAV
;
A
#
# COMPACT_ATOMS: atom_id res chain seq x y z
N MET A 1 -12.07 6.06 -50.30
CA MET A 1 -11.97 7.43 -50.86
C MET A 1 -10.56 7.95 -50.62
N MET A 2 -9.90 8.59 -51.59
CA MET A 2 -8.52 9.09 -51.45
C MET A 2 -8.52 10.60 -51.12
N LEU A 3 -8.31 10.97 -49.85
CA LEU A 3 -8.42 12.36 -49.37
C LEU A 3 -7.41 13.33 -50.01
N HIS A 4 -6.23 12.88 -50.43
CA HIS A 4 -5.23 13.72 -51.09
C HIS A 4 -5.68 14.28 -52.45
N ARG A 5 -6.77 13.76 -53.02
CA ARG A 5 -7.38 14.27 -54.26
C ARG A 5 -8.59 15.18 -54.01
N ASP A 6 -9.00 15.33 -52.76
CA ASP A 6 -10.10 16.18 -52.35
C ASP A 6 -9.59 17.62 -52.18
N PRO A 7 -10.18 18.65 -52.82
CA PRO A 7 -9.72 20.03 -52.70
C PRO A 7 -9.63 20.51 -51.24
N GLU A 8 -10.54 20.06 -50.37
CA GLU A 8 -10.58 20.46 -48.95
C GLU A 8 -9.41 19.89 -48.14
N PHE A 9 -8.89 18.70 -48.52
CA PHE A 9 -7.85 17.99 -47.76
C PHE A 9 -6.51 17.86 -48.50
N SER A 10 -6.43 18.27 -49.77
CA SER A 10 -5.23 18.16 -50.61
C SER A 10 -3.98 18.83 -50.03
N ALA A 11 -4.15 19.85 -49.19
CA ALA A 11 -3.05 20.52 -48.52
C ALA A 11 -2.46 19.74 -47.33
N VAL A 12 -3.25 18.85 -46.71
CA VAL A 12 -2.90 18.13 -45.46
C VAL A 12 -2.79 16.61 -45.63
N ALA A 13 -3.54 16.01 -46.55
CA ALA A 13 -3.58 14.56 -46.73
C ALA A 13 -2.40 14.06 -47.59
N LEU A 14 -1.77 12.98 -47.14
CA LEU A 14 -0.66 12.34 -47.84
C LEU A 14 -1.15 11.48 -49.03
N PRO A 15 -0.38 11.36 -50.12
CA PRO A 15 -0.68 10.40 -51.18
C PRO A 15 -0.63 8.97 -50.63
N VAL A 16 -1.50 8.11 -51.15
CA VAL A 16 -1.66 6.72 -50.71
C VAL A 16 -1.65 5.80 -51.92
N TYR A 17 -0.93 4.68 -51.84
CA TYR A 17 -1.01 3.58 -52.78
C TYR A 17 -1.64 2.35 -52.09
N PRO A 18 -2.85 1.93 -52.48
CA PRO A 18 -3.48 0.74 -51.90
C PRO A 18 -2.81 -0.55 -52.39
N CYS A 19 -2.56 -1.50 -51.49
CA CYS A 19 -2.12 -2.84 -51.86
C CYS A 19 -3.32 -3.71 -52.24
N ASP A 20 -3.17 -4.53 -53.29
CA ASP A 20 -4.24 -5.41 -53.76
C ASP A 20 -4.34 -6.67 -52.89
N LEU A 21 -5.46 -6.82 -52.17
CA LEU A 21 -5.70 -7.97 -51.29
C LEU A 21 -5.93 -9.27 -52.08
N ALA A 22 -6.34 -9.18 -53.35
CA ALA A 22 -6.57 -10.37 -54.19
C ALA A 22 -5.29 -11.19 -54.37
N ASP A 23 -4.13 -10.53 -54.49
CA ASP A 23 -2.83 -11.19 -54.61
C ASP A 23 -2.52 -12.01 -53.33
N ALA A 24 -2.89 -11.52 -52.15
CA ALA A 24 -2.69 -12.21 -50.88
C ALA A 24 -3.61 -13.44 -50.74
N HIS A 25 -4.90 -13.30 -51.09
CA HIS A 25 -5.83 -14.43 -51.11
C HIS A 25 -5.43 -15.51 -52.12
N GLU A 26 -4.95 -15.12 -53.31
CA GLU A 26 -4.43 -16.05 -54.31
C GLU A 26 -3.22 -16.82 -53.79
N TYR A 27 -2.29 -16.15 -53.11
CA TYR A 27 -1.17 -16.81 -52.45
C TYR A 27 -1.64 -17.82 -51.39
N VAL A 28 -2.56 -17.43 -50.50
CA VAL A 28 -3.08 -18.33 -49.46
C VAL A 28 -3.76 -19.56 -50.08
N ALA A 29 -4.56 -19.37 -51.14
CA ALA A 29 -5.22 -20.45 -51.85
C ALA A 29 -4.23 -21.44 -52.51
N ARG A 30 -3.09 -20.96 -53.00
CA ARG A 30 -2.04 -21.80 -53.62
C ARG A 30 -1.13 -22.48 -52.60
N ALA A 31 -0.77 -21.75 -51.54
CA ALA A 31 0.24 -22.18 -50.60
C ALA A 31 -0.34 -23.04 -49.48
N GLY A 32 -1.64 -22.90 -49.17
CA GLY A 32 -2.25 -23.45 -47.96
C GLY A 32 -1.91 -22.63 -46.71
N SER A 33 -2.87 -22.51 -45.79
CA SER A 33 -2.76 -21.75 -44.53
C SER A 33 -2.57 -22.61 -43.28
N GLU A 34 -2.88 -23.90 -43.32
CA GLU A 34 -2.79 -24.77 -42.14
C GLU A 34 -1.34 -25.08 -41.78
N GLY A 35 -0.99 -24.88 -40.50
CA GLY A 35 0.31 -25.24 -39.92
C GLY A 35 1.48 -24.29 -40.20
N LYS A 36 1.26 -23.19 -40.91
CA LYS A 36 2.31 -22.19 -41.20
C LYS A 36 2.37 -21.09 -40.16
N SER A 37 3.58 -20.74 -39.76
CA SER A 37 3.88 -19.56 -38.96
C SER A 37 3.73 -18.26 -39.76
N VAL A 38 3.53 -17.14 -39.07
CA VAL A 38 3.53 -15.79 -39.69
C VAL A 38 4.80 -15.57 -40.52
N LYS A 39 5.97 -15.99 -40.02
CA LYS A 39 7.25 -15.82 -40.73
C LYS A 39 7.27 -16.55 -42.07
N GLU A 40 6.70 -17.74 -42.15
CA GLU A 40 6.60 -18.52 -43.40
C GLU A 40 5.64 -17.86 -44.39
N HIS A 41 4.51 -17.32 -43.90
CA HIS A 41 3.58 -16.56 -44.73
C HIS A 41 4.23 -15.28 -45.28
N VAL A 42 4.93 -14.52 -44.43
CA VAL A 42 5.63 -13.29 -44.84
C VAL A 42 6.71 -13.58 -45.88
N ALA A 43 7.56 -14.58 -45.66
CA ALA A 43 8.61 -14.94 -46.61
C ALA A 43 8.03 -15.44 -47.95
N GLY A 44 7.02 -16.32 -47.89
CA GLY A 44 6.39 -16.89 -49.07
C GLY A 44 5.61 -15.85 -49.89
N TYR A 45 4.83 -14.99 -49.23
CA TYR A 45 4.08 -13.95 -49.91
C TYR A 45 4.99 -12.84 -50.45
N SER A 46 6.04 -12.45 -49.73
CA SER A 46 7.04 -11.50 -50.24
C SER A 46 7.65 -11.97 -51.56
N ALA A 47 8.06 -13.23 -51.65
CA ALA A 47 8.58 -13.82 -52.88
C ALA A 47 7.52 -13.89 -54.00
N PHE A 48 6.29 -14.29 -53.66
CA PHE A 48 5.16 -14.34 -54.60
C PHE A 48 4.85 -12.95 -55.17
N LEU A 49 4.72 -11.95 -54.31
CA LEU A 49 4.41 -10.56 -54.67
C LEU A 49 5.53 -9.96 -55.53
N LYS A 50 6.81 -10.23 -55.19
CA LYS A 50 7.96 -9.80 -55.99
C LYS A 50 7.96 -10.41 -57.39
N GLY A 51 7.56 -11.68 -57.53
CA GLY A 51 7.43 -12.33 -58.84
C GLY A 51 6.25 -11.81 -59.66
N ARG A 52 5.15 -11.47 -59.01
CA ARG A 52 3.90 -11.02 -59.67
C ARG A 52 3.89 -9.54 -60.01
N ARG A 53 4.51 -8.70 -59.17
CA ARG A 53 4.55 -7.24 -59.31
C ARG A 53 5.99 -6.72 -59.18
N PRO A 54 6.94 -7.13 -60.04
CA PRO A 54 8.36 -6.78 -59.89
C PRO A 54 8.65 -5.27 -59.93
N GLY A 55 7.78 -4.46 -60.55
CA GLY A 55 7.89 -3.01 -60.66
C GLY A 55 7.13 -2.20 -59.58
N LEU A 56 6.73 -2.83 -58.47
CA LEU A 56 5.91 -2.17 -57.44
C LEU A 56 6.64 -0.97 -56.79
N ALA A 57 7.96 -1.06 -56.61
CA ALA A 57 8.76 0.01 -56.02
C ALA A 57 8.81 1.26 -56.92
N GLU A 58 8.90 1.08 -58.24
CA GLU A 58 8.84 2.19 -59.20
C GLU A 58 7.47 2.85 -59.21
N GLN A 59 6.38 2.06 -59.19
CA GLN A 59 5.02 2.58 -59.11
C GLN A 59 4.77 3.36 -57.82
N LEU A 60 5.30 2.87 -56.70
CA LEU A 60 5.22 3.59 -55.42
C LEU A 60 6.01 4.89 -55.46
N ARG A 61 7.17 4.92 -56.11
CA ARG A 61 7.95 6.15 -56.27
C ARG A 61 7.17 7.22 -57.02
N GLU A 62 6.40 6.83 -58.05
CA GLU A 62 5.56 7.77 -58.81
C GLU A 62 4.41 8.37 -57.98
N VAL A 63 3.87 7.63 -57.01
CA VAL A 63 2.72 8.06 -56.20
C VAL A 63 3.12 8.69 -54.87
N CYS A 64 4.05 8.06 -54.15
CA CYS A 64 4.45 8.38 -52.78
C CYS A 64 5.83 9.05 -52.69
N GLY A 65 6.52 9.29 -53.80
CA GLY A 65 7.90 9.78 -53.79
C GLY A 65 8.91 8.71 -53.38
N ASP A 66 10.17 9.09 -53.17
CA ASP A 66 11.22 8.16 -52.76
C ASP A 66 11.04 7.65 -51.33
N ALA A 67 11.59 6.45 -51.04
CA ALA A 67 11.65 5.92 -49.68
C ALA A 67 12.47 6.86 -48.76
N PRO A 68 12.16 6.94 -47.45
CA PRO A 68 11.37 5.97 -46.67
C PRO A 68 9.86 6.08 -46.85
N TRP A 69 9.20 4.92 -46.90
CA TRP A 69 7.74 4.79 -46.89
C TRP A 69 7.24 4.18 -45.58
N ILE A 70 5.95 4.28 -45.32
CA ILE A 70 5.27 3.49 -44.28
C ILE A 70 4.21 2.61 -44.92
N VAL A 71 4.20 1.32 -44.56
CA VAL A 71 3.13 0.39 -44.92
C VAL A 71 2.21 0.26 -43.71
N ARG A 72 0.91 0.46 -43.91
CA ARG A 72 -0.09 0.48 -42.84
C ARG A 72 -1.29 -0.39 -43.16
N SER A 73 -1.96 -0.85 -42.10
CA SER A 73 -3.28 -1.46 -42.22
C SER A 73 -4.32 -0.42 -42.63
N SER A 74 -5.33 -0.85 -43.39
CA SER A 74 -6.35 0.07 -43.91
C SER A 74 -7.37 0.49 -42.86
N GLY A 75 -7.57 -0.33 -41.81
CA GLY A 75 -8.65 -0.18 -40.83
C GLY A 75 -10.02 -0.61 -41.36
N VAL A 76 -10.15 -0.98 -42.65
CA VAL A 76 -11.40 -1.54 -43.21
C VAL A 76 -11.72 -2.89 -42.60
N GLU A 77 -10.69 -3.60 -42.17
CA GLU A 77 -10.76 -4.85 -41.43
C GLU A 77 -11.32 -4.70 -40.00
N ASP A 78 -11.55 -3.48 -39.50
CA ASP A 78 -11.95 -3.18 -38.12
C ASP A 78 -13.42 -2.69 -37.99
N GLN A 79 -14.35 -3.20 -38.80
CA GLN A 79 -15.79 -2.85 -38.70
C GLN A 79 -16.45 -3.44 -37.45
N GLU A 80 -17.73 -3.13 -37.20
CA GLU A 80 -18.47 -3.57 -35.98
C GLU A 80 -18.34 -5.07 -35.68
N ASP A 81 -18.15 -5.92 -36.70
CA ASP A 81 -18.01 -7.37 -36.58
C ASP A 81 -16.57 -7.85 -36.25
N ASN A 82 -15.56 -6.97 -36.23
CA ASN A 82 -14.16 -7.30 -36.02
C ASN A 82 -13.52 -6.45 -34.90
N VAL A 83 -12.90 -7.09 -33.91
CA VAL A 83 -12.46 -6.47 -32.64
C VAL A 83 -10.97 -6.16 -32.64
N ASN A 84 -10.38 -5.69 -33.75
CA ASN A 84 -8.93 -5.49 -33.85
C ASN A 84 -8.47 -4.06 -34.19
N ALA A 85 -9.30 -3.07 -33.84
CA ALA A 85 -9.13 -1.66 -34.20
C ALA A 85 -7.73 -1.11 -33.87
N GLY A 86 -6.80 -1.14 -34.83
CA GLY A 86 -5.44 -0.62 -34.65
C GLY A 86 -4.42 -1.61 -34.05
N GLY A 87 -4.77 -2.88 -33.86
CA GLY A 87 -3.86 -3.94 -33.38
C GLY A 87 -2.95 -4.54 -34.46
N TYR A 88 -3.15 -4.17 -35.73
CA TYR A 88 -2.36 -4.64 -36.86
C TYR A 88 -1.04 -3.86 -37.05
N GLU A 89 -0.07 -4.52 -37.69
CA GLU A 89 1.26 -3.93 -37.87
C GLU A 89 1.25 -2.71 -38.78
N SER A 90 2.09 -1.73 -38.46
CA SER A 90 2.44 -0.60 -39.32
C SER A 90 3.96 -0.48 -39.35
N LEU A 91 4.57 -0.67 -40.51
CA LEU A 91 6.02 -0.85 -40.64
C LEU A 91 6.65 0.21 -41.53
N VAL A 92 7.77 0.79 -41.07
CA VAL A 92 8.56 1.73 -41.85
C VAL A 92 9.46 0.97 -42.82
N CYS A 93 9.24 1.19 -44.11
CA CYS A 93 10.06 0.69 -45.20
C CYS A 93 11.18 1.70 -45.50
N ARG A 94 12.34 1.52 -44.87
CA ARG A 94 13.48 2.46 -44.97
C ARG A 94 14.12 2.50 -46.37
N ARG A 95 14.16 1.37 -47.07
CA ARG A 95 14.74 1.24 -48.41
C ARG A 95 13.77 0.53 -49.34
N ALA A 96 13.78 0.87 -50.62
CA ALA A 96 12.89 0.27 -51.62
C ALA A 96 13.04 -1.27 -51.72
N GLU A 97 14.22 -1.80 -51.42
CA GLU A 97 14.52 -3.25 -51.44
C GLU A 97 13.72 -4.05 -50.39
N ASP A 98 13.36 -3.40 -49.26
CA ASP A 98 12.66 -4.02 -48.14
C ASP A 98 11.13 -4.04 -48.34
N LEU A 99 10.63 -3.37 -49.39
CA LEU A 99 9.21 -3.11 -49.62
C LEU A 99 8.36 -4.38 -49.59
N TYR A 100 8.72 -5.40 -50.35
CA TYR A 100 7.91 -6.62 -50.45
C TYR A 100 7.81 -7.35 -49.11
N ALA A 101 8.88 -7.33 -48.30
CA ALA A 101 8.88 -7.90 -46.97
C ALA A 101 8.01 -7.07 -46.01
N ALA A 102 8.09 -5.74 -46.08
CA ALA A 102 7.26 -4.85 -45.26
C ALA A 102 5.77 -5.00 -45.59
N VAL A 103 5.41 -5.02 -46.88
CA VAL A 103 4.04 -5.28 -47.35
C VAL A 103 3.55 -6.63 -46.88
N ALA A 104 4.35 -7.68 -47.04
CA ALA A 104 3.96 -9.01 -46.60
C ALA A 104 3.77 -9.10 -45.07
N ALA A 105 4.64 -8.47 -44.29
CA ALA A 105 4.54 -8.45 -42.83
C ALA A 105 3.27 -7.75 -42.34
N VAL A 106 2.90 -6.60 -42.94
CA VAL A 106 1.65 -5.91 -42.60
C VAL A 106 0.43 -6.74 -43.01
N VAL A 107 0.37 -7.22 -44.26
CA VAL A 107 -0.76 -8.00 -44.79
C VAL A 107 -1.00 -9.29 -43.99
N PHE A 108 0.04 -9.94 -43.49
CA PHE A 108 -0.08 -11.17 -42.69
C PHE A 108 -0.06 -10.92 -41.17
N SER A 109 -0.11 -9.68 -40.71
CA SER A 109 -0.14 -9.37 -39.27
C SER A 109 -1.41 -9.89 -38.56
N GLY A 110 -2.49 -10.17 -39.30
CA GLY A 110 -3.68 -10.85 -38.77
C GLY A 110 -3.50 -12.33 -38.43
N TYR A 111 -2.36 -12.94 -38.79
CA TYR A 111 -1.98 -14.30 -38.40
C TYR A 111 -1.16 -14.34 -37.11
N SER A 112 -0.87 -13.20 -36.48
CA SER A 112 -0.16 -13.17 -35.20
C SER A 112 -1.03 -13.77 -34.08
N GLU A 113 -0.40 -14.39 -33.09
CA GLU A 113 -1.11 -14.96 -31.93
C GLU A 113 -1.94 -13.89 -31.20
N HIS A 114 -1.39 -12.66 -31.09
CA HIS A 114 -2.07 -11.53 -30.48
C HIS A 114 -3.34 -11.14 -31.24
N SER A 115 -3.24 -10.92 -32.56
CA SER A 115 -4.39 -10.58 -33.42
C SER A 115 -5.47 -11.67 -33.39
N ILE A 116 -5.06 -12.94 -33.38
CA ILE A 116 -5.97 -14.08 -33.31
C ILE A 116 -6.69 -14.12 -31.95
N ALA A 117 -5.96 -13.97 -30.84
CA ALA A 117 -6.53 -13.97 -29.50
C ALA A 117 -7.54 -12.84 -29.31
N GLN A 118 -7.25 -11.66 -29.87
CA GLN A 118 -8.10 -10.49 -29.84
C GLN A 118 -9.38 -10.68 -30.67
N GLN A 119 -9.29 -11.16 -31.92
CA GLN A 119 -10.48 -11.44 -32.73
C GLN A 119 -11.38 -12.52 -32.12
N ARG A 120 -10.79 -13.47 -31.37
CA ARG A 120 -11.53 -14.49 -30.62
C ARG A 120 -12.33 -13.96 -29.43
N LEU A 121 -12.21 -12.68 -29.07
CA LEU A 121 -13.11 -12.02 -28.12
C LEU A 121 -14.53 -11.94 -28.66
N ALA A 122 -14.73 -11.54 -29.93
CA ALA A 122 -16.06 -11.54 -30.55
C ALA A 122 -16.42 -12.89 -31.19
N ASP A 123 -15.48 -13.54 -31.89
CA ASP A 123 -15.73 -14.82 -32.57
C ASP A 123 -14.72 -15.89 -32.15
N GLN A 124 -15.12 -16.74 -31.20
CA GLN A 124 -14.29 -17.85 -30.74
C GLN A 124 -13.86 -18.82 -31.87
N SER A 125 -14.60 -18.87 -32.98
CA SER A 125 -14.31 -19.70 -34.14
C SER A 125 -13.45 -19.01 -35.20
N TYR A 126 -13.04 -17.76 -34.94
CA TYR A 126 -12.29 -16.92 -35.87
C TYR A 126 -11.08 -17.64 -36.45
N ARG A 127 -10.95 -17.56 -37.78
CA ARG A 127 -9.80 -18.04 -38.54
C ARG A 127 -9.05 -16.85 -39.10
N PRO A 128 -7.71 -16.80 -38.96
CA PRO A 128 -6.91 -15.68 -39.46
C PRO A 128 -6.97 -15.59 -40.99
N SER A 129 -7.05 -14.37 -41.51
CA SER A 129 -7.00 -14.04 -42.93
C SER A 129 -6.04 -12.88 -43.21
N PRO A 130 -5.57 -12.71 -44.46
CA PRO A 130 -4.78 -11.53 -44.83
C PRO A 130 -5.60 -10.25 -44.66
N ILE A 131 -4.94 -9.15 -44.29
CA ILE A 131 -5.57 -7.85 -44.08
C ILE A 131 -5.25 -6.87 -45.21
N THR A 132 -6.12 -5.87 -45.39
CA THR A 132 -5.92 -4.81 -46.37
C THR A 132 -4.83 -3.85 -45.89
N ALA A 133 -3.87 -3.55 -46.77
CA ALA A 133 -2.77 -2.64 -46.49
C ALA A 133 -2.67 -1.54 -47.53
N PHE A 134 -2.02 -0.44 -47.17
CA PHE A 134 -1.64 0.62 -48.10
C PHE A 134 -0.25 1.17 -47.77
N VAL A 135 0.37 1.85 -48.73
CA VAL A 135 1.67 2.51 -48.57
C VAL A 135 1.50 4.02 -48.68
N GLN A 136 2.20 4.76 -47.82
CA GLN A 136 2.26 6.21 -47.77
C GLN A 136 3.73 6.69 -47.69
N PRO A 137 4.03 7.93 -48.09
CA PRO A 137 5.29 8.57 -47.72
C PRO A 137 5.43 8.64 -46.19
N LEU A 138 6.63 8.36 -45.67
CA LEU A 138 6.91 8.67 -44.26
C LEU A 138 7.06 10.18 -44.12
N VAL A 139 6.32 10.81 -43.20
CA VAL A 139 6.53 12.23 -42.88
C VAL A 139 7.96 12.41 -42.36
N GLU A 140 8.72 13.34 -42.93
CA GLU A 140 10.13 13.54 -42.59
C GLU A 140 10.32 13.69 -41.08
N THR A 141 10.99 12.71 -40.47
CA THR A 141 11.34 12.73 -39.04
C THR A 141 12.66 13.44 -38.77
N THR A 142 13.40 13.84 -39.80
CA THR A 142 14.68 14.54 -39.68
C THR A 142 14.46 16.03 -39.41
N GLY A 143 14.02 16.34 -38.19
CA GLY A 143 13.96 17.72 -37.70
C GLY A 143 15.34 18.21 -37.24
N ARG A 144 15.60 19.52 -37.41
CA ARG A 144 16.70 20.23 -36.72
C ARG A 144 16.70 19.83 -35.24
N ALA A 145 17.87 19.60 -34.65
CA ALA A 145 17.98 19.32 -33.22
C ALA A 145 17.30 20.46 -32.44
N ALA A 146 16.23 20.16 -31.71
CA ALA A 146 15.55 21.11 -30.86
C ALA A 146 16.58 21.72 -29.89
N ASN A 147 16.53 23.03 -29.67
CA ASN A 147 17.39 23.70 -28.72
C ASN A 147 16.54 24.47 -27.69
N PRO A 148 16.50 24.03 -26.42
CA PRO A 148 17.13 22.81 -25.89
C PRO A 148 16.46 21.53 -26.43
N PRO A 149 17.14 20.37 -26.39
CA PRO A 149 16.54 19.07 -26.73
C PRO A 149 15.26 18.80 -25.92
N VAL A 150 14.36 17.99 -26.48
CA VAL A 150 13.15 17.56 -25.76
C VAL A 150 13.53 16.54 -24.70
N ALA A 151 13.22 16.82 -23.43
CA ALA A 151 13.47 15.88 -22.33
C ALA A 151 12.40 14.77 -22.31
N VAL A 152 12.71 13.63 -21.71
CA VAL A 152 11.78 12.47 -21.64
C VAL A 152 10.48 12.80 -20.89
N SER A 153 10.54 13.72 -19.92
CA SER A 153 9.39 14.19 -19.14
C SER A 153 8.55 15.27 -19.84
N GLU A 154 9.01 15.81 -20.98
CA GLU A 154 8.31 16.86 -21.70
C GLU A 154 7.23 16.27 -22.63
N THR A 155 6.07 16.91 -22.64
CA THR A 155 4.93 16.55 -23.49
C THR A 155 4.49 17.75 -24.35
N PRO A 156 3.98 17.57 -25.58
CA PRO A 156 3.69 18.69 -26.49
C PRO A 156 2.52 19.57 -26.03
N LEU A 157 2.58 20.87 -26.30
CA LEU A 157 1.48 21.81 -26.12
C LEU A 157 1.32 22.65 -27.40
N LEU A 158 0.14 22.59 -28.01
CA LEU A 158 -0.18 23.39 -29.20
C LEU A 158 -0.66 24.78 -28.80
N ALA A 159 -0.44 25.75 -29.69
CA ALA A 159 -1.06 27.06 -29.57
C ALA A 159 -2.57 26.97 -29.82
N GLU A 160 -3.34 27.92 -29.26
CA GLU A 160 -4.81 27.96 -29.41
C GLU A 160 -5.23 28.08 -30.89
N ASP A 161 -4.47 28.81 -31.70
CA ASP A 161 -4.71 28.94 -33.15
C ASP A 161 -4.56 27.58 -33.87
N ASP A 162 -3.55 26.78 -33.50
CA ASP A 162 -3.33 25.44 -34.06
C ASP A 162 -4.45 24.48 -33.65
N ILE A 163 -4.91 24.54 -32.39
CA ILE A 163 -6.07 23.77 -31.91
C ILE A 163 -7.33 24.16 -32.68
N THR A 164 -7.59 25.45 -32.84
CA THR A 164 -8.75 25.96 -33.59
C THR A 164 -8.72 25.49 -35.05
N GLY A 165 -7.55 25.56 -35.70
CA GLY A 165 -7.35 25.04 -37.05
C GLY A 165 -7.63 23.53 -37.14
N LEU A 166 -7.12 22.74 -36.19
CA LEU A 166 -7.33 21.30 -36.15
C LEU A 166 -8.81 20.94 -35.90
N VAL A 167 -9.49 21.64 -34.99
CA VAL A 167 -10.95 21.51 -34.74
C VAL A 167 -11.74 21.78 -36.02
N GLY A 168 -11.35 22.80 -36.78
CA GLY A 168 -11.92 23.08 -38.10
C GLY A 168 -11.77 21.88 -39.04
N LEU A 169 -10.57 21.35 -39.19
CA LEU A 169 -10.30 20.19 -40.06
C LEU A 169 -11.08 18.93 -39.62
N LEU A 170 -11.14 18.66 -38.31
CA LEU A 170 -11.90 17.53 -37.75
C LEU A 170 -13.40 17.67 -38.03
N THR A 171 -13.97 18.87 -37.89
CA THR A 171 -15.37 19.13 -38.21
C THR A 171 -15.67 18.83 -39.69
N HIS A 172 -14.77 19.22 -40.60
CA HIS A 172 -14.90 18.88 -42.02
C HIS A 172 -14.81 17.37 -42.26
N LEU A 173 -13.95 16.64 -41.54
CA LEU A 173 -13.89 15.18 -41.63
C LEU A 173 -15.22 14.52 -41.23
N HIS A 174 -15.81 14.93 -40.11
CA HIS A 174 -17.12 14.43 -39.67
C HIS A 174 -18.20 14.63 -40.74
N HIS A 175 -18.30 15.84 -41.30
CA HIS A 175 -19.27 16.13 -42.36
C HIS A 175 -18.98 15.34 -43.64
N ARG A 176 -17.71 15.19 -44.03
CA ARG A 176 -17.30 14.55 -45.28
C ARG A 176 -17.59 13.05 -45.29
N PHE A 177 -17.34 12.37 -44.16
CA PHE A 177 -17.57 10.93 -44.02
C PHE A 177 -18.98 10.60 -43.50
N GLY A 178 -19.73 11.58 -42.99
CA GLY A 178 -21.04 11.36 -42.38
C GLY A 178 -20.97 10.50 -41.11
N MET A 179 -19.80 10.45 -40.47
CA MET A 179 -19.56 9.65 -39.26
C MET A 179 -19.79 10.51 -38.02
N PRO A 180 -20.66 10.10 -37.08
CA PRO A 180 -20.87 10.87 -35.85
C PRO A 180 -19.63 10.87 -34.96
N ARG A 181 -18.83 9.80 -35.00
CA ARG A 181 -17.62 9.58 -34.21
C ARG A 181 -16.46 9.20 -35.11
N VAL A 182 -15.34 9.90 -34.97
CA VAL A 182 -14.16 9.76 -35.83
C VAL A 182 -12.92 9.49 -34.99
N ASP A 183 -12.12 8.52 -35.42
CA ASP A 183 -10.74 8.29 -35.00
C ASP A 183 -9.82 8.76 -36.13
N SER A 184 -8.95 9.72 -35.85
CA SER A 184 -8.02 10.23 -36.85
C SER A 184 -6.62 10.42 -36.29
N GLU A 185 -5.64 10.19 -37.16
CA GLU A 185 -4.23 10.30 -36.83
C GLU A 185 -3.56 11.40 -37.65
N TRP A 186 -2.85 12.27 -36.95
CA TRP A 186 -2.19 13.43 -37.51
C TRP A 186 -0.72 13.45 -37.10
N VAL A 187 0.11 14.04 -37.96
CA VAL A 187 1.51 14.34 -37.67
C VAL A 187 1.75 15.81 -37.94
N LEU A 188 2.23 16.52 -36.94
CA LEU A 188 2.65 17.91 -37.03
C LEU A 188 4.17 17.98 -37.17
N GLU A 189 4.64 18.72 -38.17
CA GLU A 189 6.05 19.11 -38.30
C GLU A 189 6.21 20.40 -37.48
N THR A 190 7.01 20.37 -36.40
CA THR A 190 7.17 21.50 -35.47
C THR A 190 8.62 21.92 -35.27
N ASP A 191 8.85 23.02 -34.56
CA ASP A 191 10.18 23.49 -34.16
C ASP A 191 10.88 22.60 -33.12
N ALA A 192 10.16 21.68 -32.48
CA ALA A 192 10.68 20.69 -31.54
C ALA A 192 10.78 19.27 -32.13
N GLY A 193 10.56 19.11 -33.44
CA GLY A 193 10.48 17.81 -34.11
C GLY A 193 9.05 17.43 -34.50
N THR A 194 8.82 16.15 -34.75
CA THR A 194 7.47 15.66 -35.09
C THR A 194 6.63 15.52 -33.83
N VAL A 195 5.36 15.90 -33.92
CA VAL A 195 4.34 15.65 -32.89
C VAL A 195 3.26 14.79 -33.52
N SER A 196 3.05 13.60 -32.98
CA SER A 196 1.92 12.74 -33.39
C SER A 196 0.69 13.11 -32.58
N ILE A 197 -0.47 13.10 -33.23
CA ILE A 197 -1.77 13.35 -32.60
C ILE A 197 -2.73 12.24 -32.97
N THR A 198 -3.39 11.68 -31.96
CA THR A 198 -4.55 10.80 -32.15
C THR A 198 -5.77 11.52 -31.62
N ALA A 199 -6.74 11.74 -32.50
CA ALA A 199 -7.97 12.46 -32.22
C ALA A 199 -9.16 11.51 -32.22
N LEU A 200 -9.81 11.36 -31.06
CA LEU A 200 -11.08 10.67 -30.90
C LEU A 200 -12.16 11.73 -30.64
N THR A 201 -13.02 11.98 -31.62
CA THR A 201 -14.00 13.07 -31.56
C THR A 201 -15.41 12.63 -31.93
N GLU A 202 -16.40 13.29 -31.34
CA GLU A 202 -17.80 13.23 -31.70
C GLU A 202 -18.27 14.62 -32.17
N LEU A 203 -18.97 14.67 -33.30
CA LEU A 203 -19.75 15.84 -33.68
C LEU A 203 -21.17 15.65 -33.15
N ALA A 204 -21.44 16.25 -32.00
CA ALA A 204 -22.73 16.13 -31.32
C ALA A 204 -23.86 16.75 -32.15
N THR A 205 -25.09 16.30 -31.88
CA THR A 205 -26.29 16.77 -32.60
C THR A 205 -26.56 18.28 -32.46
N ASP A 206 -26.01 18.91 -31.43
CA ASP A 206 -26.07 20.37 -31.20
C ASP A 206 -24.96 21.15 -31.94
N GLY A 207 -24.14 20.47 -32.74
CA GLY A 207 -23.06 21.05 -33.53
C GLY A 207 -21.73 21.20 -32.78
N ARG A 208 -21.64 20.78 -31.52
CA ARG A 208 -20.39 20.79 -30.75
C ARG A 208 -19.46 19.66 -31.19
N LEU A 209 -18.20 19.98 -31.47
CA LEU A 209 -17.14 18.96 -31.59
C LEU A 209 -16.55 18.69 -30.20
N VAL A 210 -16.84 17.51 -29.65
CA VAL A 210 -16.42 17.09 -28.30
C VAL A 210 -15.50 15.88 -28.42
N GLY A 211 -14.45 15.80 -27.62
CA GLY A 211 -13.58 14.64 -27.60
C GLY A 211 -12.17 14.95 -27.12
N GLN A 212 -11.20 14.12 -27.51
CA GLN A 212 -9.82 14.25 -27.06
C GLN A 212 -8.82 14.25 -28.20
N LEU A 213 -7.75 15.01 -28.01
CA LEU A 213 -6.53 14.97 -28.80
C LEU A 213 -5.40 14.52 -27.88
N THR A 214 -4.82 13.35 -28.14
CA THR A 214 -3.62 12.87 -27.45
C THR A 214 -2.39 13.21 -28.27
N LEU A 215 -1.39 13.85 -27.66
CA LEU A 215 -0.20 14.33 -28.34
C LEU A 215 1.07 13.74 -27.75
N GLY A 216 1.98 13.30 -28.61
CA GLY A 216 3.28 12.77 -28.23
C GLY A 216 4.39 13.27 -29.14
N PHE A 217 5.61 13.42 -28.60
CA PHE A 217 6.79 13.72 -29.41
C PHE A 217 7.25 12.48 -30.19
N GLY A 218 7.63 12.66 -31.45
CA GLY A 218 8.00 11.59 -32.36
C GLY A 218 6.83 11.02 -33.16
N PHE A 219 7.15 10.09 -34.06
CA PHE A 219 6.17 9.42 -34.93
C PHE A 219 5.44 8.29 -34.17
N ALA A 220 4.12 8.21 -34.31
CA ALA A 220 3.21 7.24 -33.69
C ALA A 220 3.19 7.23 -32.15
N SER A 221 3.83 8.18 -31.47
CA SER A 221 3.94 8.23 -30.01
C SER A 221 2.61 8.53 -29.30
N ALA A 222 1.62 9.09 -30.00
CA ALA A 222 0.27 9.26 -29.48
C ALA A 222 -0.44 7.91 -29.18
N GLN A 223 -0.10 6.84 -29.92
CA GLN A 223 -0.67 5.50 -29.76
C GLN A 223 0.32 4.46 -29.20
N ARG A 224 1.63 4.75 -29.25
CA ARG A 224 2.69 3.88 -28.73
C ARG A 224 3.50 4.64 -27.69
N LEU A 225 3.06 4.58 -26.43
CA LEU A 225 3.76 5.25 -25.34
C LEU A 225 5.17 4.64 -25.19
N GLY A 226 6.19 5.50 -25.29
CA GLY A 226 7.59 5.11 -25.16
C GLY A 226 8.06 5.07 -23.71
N ALA A 227 9.17 5.75 -23.42
CA ALA A 227 9.66 5.93 -22.05
C ALA A 227 9.03 7.14 -21.33
N GLY A 228 8.43 8.09 -22.07
CA GLY A 228 7.75 9.29 -21.54
C GLY A 228 6.23 9.24 -21.70
N ASP A 229 5.54 10.22 -21.14
CA ASP A 229 4.07 10.36 -21.18
C ASP A 229 3.60 11.17 -22.40
N ASN A 230 2.28 11.21 -22.62
CA ASN A 230 1.62 12.06 -23.61
C ASN A 230 0.87 13.20 -22.92
N SER A 231 0.69 14.31 -23.63
CA SER A 231 -0.29 15.34 -23.23
C SER A 231 -1.65 15.05 -23.85
N LEU A 232 -2.69 15.63 -23.26
CA LEU A 232 -4.06 15.53 -23.76
C LEU A 232 -4.72 16.90 -23.79
N ALA A 233 -5.41 17.18 -24.89
CA ALA A 233 -6.32 18.31 -25.04
C ALA A 233 -7.75 17.79 -25.19
N TRP A 234 -8.60 18.08 -24.20
CA TRP A 234 -10.03 17.78 -24.22
C TRP A 234 -10.80 18.92 -24.88
N LEU A 235 -11.46 18.62 -26.00
CA LEU A 235 -12.29 19.52 -26.77
C LEU A 235 -13.69 19.56 -26.14
N THR A 236 -14.11 20.74 -25.70
CA THR A 236 -15.41 20.95 -25.03
C THR A 236 -16.54 21.36 -25.98
N GLY A 237 -16.22 21.57 -27.26
CA GLY A 237 -17.12 22.17 -28.25
C GLY A 237 -17.24 23.69 -28.16
N ARG A 238 -16.43 24.34 -27.31
CA ARG A 238 -16.35 25.80 -27.18
C ARG A 238 -14.90 26.26 -27.43
N ILE A 239 -14.72 27.22 -28.35
CA ILE A 239 -13.42 27.83 -28.63
C ILE A 239 -12.89 28.53 -27.37
N GLY A 240 -11.60 28.41 -27.06
CA GLY A 240 -11.00 29.01 -25.86
C GLY A 240 -11.32 28.30 -24.54
N ALA A 241 -11.97 27.14 -24.58
CA ALA A 241 -12.28 26.31 -23.40
C ALA A 241 -11.74 24.88 -23.54
N THR A 242 -10.61 24.74 -24.23
CA THR A 242 -9.86 23.47 -24.32
C THR A 242 -9.22 23.17 -22.98
N LEU A 243 -9.42 21.97 -22.46
CA LEU A 243 -8.85 21.54 -21.18
C LEU A 243 -7.63 20.67 -21.43
N TRP A 244 -6.51 21.01 -20.81
CA TRP A 244 -5.24 20.35 -21.01
C TRP A 244 -4.85 19.50 -19.82
N HIS A 245 -4.21 18.37 -20.10
CA HIS A 245 -3.51 17.52 -19.13
C HIS A 245 -2.05 17.36 -19.57
N GLY A 246 -1.13 17.54 -18.61
CA GLY A 246 0.30 17.21 -18.71
C GLY A 246 1.08 17.80 -17.53
N ALA A 247 2.19 17.17 -17.15
CA ALA A 247 3.06 17.67 -16.07
C ALA A 247 3.99 18.78 -16.59
N LEU A 248 4.91 18.46 -17.50
CA LEU A 248 5.76 19.46 -18.17
C LEU A 248 5.37 19.60 -19.64
N LEU A 249 4.61 20.65 -19.94
CA LEU A 249 4.07 20.94 -21.26
C LEU A 249 5.02 21.85 -22.04
N ARG A 250 5.57 21.38 -23.16
CA ARG A 250 6.42 22.18 -24.05
C ARG A 250 5.60 22.79 -25.16
N GLN A 251 5.50 24.12 -25.19
CA GLN A 251 4.87 24.81 -26.30
C GLN A 251 5.69 24.60 -27.58
N VAL A 252 5.00 24.23 -28.66
CA VAL A 252 5.59 24.02 -29.99
C VAL A 252 4.94 24.93 -31.02
N ALA A 253 5.69 25.27 -32.07
CA ALA A 253 5.20 26.02 -33.21
C ALA A 253 4.99 25.08 -34.41
N THR A 254 3.74 24.95 -34.85
CA THR A 254 3.38 24.10 -35.99
C THR A 254 3.81 24.74 -37.31
N MET A 255 4.59 24.02 -38.11
CA MET A 255 4.99 24.44 -39.45
C MET A 255 4.09 23.82 -40.52
N ARG A 256 3.75 22.53 -40.36
CA ARG A 256 2.87 21.79 -41.26
C ARG A 256 2.04 20.78 -40.49
N THR A 257 0.81 20.58 -40.97
CA THR A 257 -0.14 19.58 -40.47
C THR A 257 -0.36 18.51 -41.52
N ARG A 258 -0.16 17.23 -41.17
CA ARG A 258 -0.36 16.08 -42.05
C ARG A 258 -1.43 15.16 -41.49
N LEU A 259 -2.45 14.86 -42.30
CA LEU A 259 -3.44 13.83 -42.01
C LEU A 259 -2.93 12.49 -42.51
N VAL A 260 -2.80 11.53 -41.60
CA VAL A 260 -2.23 10.21 -41.91
C VAL A 260 -3.33 9.17 -42.10
N GLN A 261 -4.33 9.13 -41.21
CA GLN A 261 -5.42 8.14 -41.28
C GLN A 261 -6.72 8.66 -40.65
N VAL A 262 -7.86 8.16 -41.13
CA VAL A 262 -9.21 8.44 -40.60
C VAL A 262 -10.01 7.15 -40.60
N ARG A 263 -10.71 6.88 -39.49
CA ARG A 263 -11.52 5.69 -39.24
C ARG A 263 -12.79 6.06 -38.44
N SER A 264 -13.75 5.14 -38.38
CA SER A 264 -14.90 5.25 -37.47
C SER A 264 -14.48 4.92 -36.04
N ALA A 265 -14.98 5.68 -35.06
CA ALA A 265 -14.71 5.45 -33.63
C ALA A 265 -15.95 4.96 -32.88
N ALA A 266 -16.53 3.84 -33.32
CA ALA A 266 -17.84 3.36 -32.81
C ALA A 266 -17.88 3.19 -31.27
N ALA A 267 -16.79 2.71 -30.67
CA ALA A 267 -16.71 2.45 -29.23
C ALA A 267 -16.42 3.70 -28.38
N PHE A 268 -16.05 4.83 -28.99
CA PHE A 268 -15.77 6.07 -28.26
C PHE A 268 -17.07 6.81 -27.97
N ASP A 269 -17.28 7.19 -26.71
CA ASP A 269 -18.37 8.08 -26.30
C ASP A 269 -17.77 9.12 -25.35
N PRO A 270 -17.74 10.42 -25.72
CA PRO A 270 -17.17 11.46 -24.87
C PRO A 270 -18.12 11.90 -23.74
N GLU A 271 -19.43 11.66 -23.85
CA GLU A 271 -20.44 12.03 -22.86
C GLU A 271 -21.35 10.81 -22.52
N PRO A 272 -20.80 9.67 -22.07
CA PRO A 272 -21.55 8.43 -21.88
C PRO A 272 -22.58 8.51 -20.77
N LEU A 273 -23.59 7.63 -20.87
CA LEU A 273 -24.50 7.31 -19.77
C LEU A 273 -23.88 6.21 -18.91
N LEU A 274 -23.45 6.55 -17.69
CA LEU A 274 -22.76 5.66 -16.76
C LEU A 274 -23.61 5.38 -15.52
N ASP A 275 -23.42 4.21 -14.93
CA ASP A 275 -23.85 3.96 -13.55
C ASP A 275 -22.90 4.72 -12.60
N VAL A 276 -23.43 5.31 -11.53
CA VAL A 276 -22.66 5.98 -10.48
C VAL A 276 -23.20 5.61 -9.11
N LEU A 277 -22.39 5.69 -8.05
CA LEU A 277 -22.87 5.43 -6.70
C LEU A 277 -23.91 6.48 -6.26
N THR A 278 -24.90 6.05 -5.48
CA THR A 278 -25.76 6.97 -4.71
C THR A 278 -24.96 7.61 -3.56
N ASP A 279 -25.38 8.77 -3.07
CA ASP A 279 -24.70 9.45 -1.95
C ASP A 279 -24.61 8.55 -0.69
N ALA A 280 -25.71 7.90 -0.32
CA ALA A 280 -25.73 6.98 0.82
C ALA A 280 -24.84 5.74 0.62
N CYS A 281 -24.66 5.30 -0.63
CA CYS A 281 -23.73 4.21 -0.94
C CYS A 281 -22.28 4.68 -0.85
N ARG A 282 -21.96 5.89 -1.32
CA ARG A 282 -20.61 6.47 -1.20
C ARG A 282 -20.14 6.53 0.25
N ASP A 283 -20.97 7.04 1.15
CA ASP A 283 -20.59 7.14 2.56
C ASP A 283 -20.29 5.76 3.17
N ARG A 284 -21.14 4.76 2.87
CA ARG A 284 -20.92 3.36 3.29
C ARG A 284 -19.62 2.77 2.76
N TRP A 285 -19.25 3.09 1.52
CA TRP A 285 -18.03 2.61 0.88
C TRP A 285 -16.78 3.32 1.41
N ARG A 286 -16.83 4.64 1.68
CA ARG A 286 -15.77 5.37 2.39
C ARG A 286 -15.56 4.83 3.80
N ASP A 287 -16.63 4.36 4.42
CA ASP A 287 -16.58 3.76 5.75
C ASP A 287 -15.96 2.37 5.77
N ALA A 288 -16.20 1.55 4.74
CA ALA A 288 -15.81 0.15 4.70
C ALA A 288 -14.50 -0.13 3.94
N CYS A 289 -14.01 0.82 3.15
CA CYS A 289 -12.88 0.61 2.24
C CYS A 289 -11.86 1.76 2.34
N VAL A 290 -10.64 1.48 1.92
CA VAL A 290 -9.65 2.53 1.68
C VAL A 290 -10.06 3.28 0.41
N ALA A 291 -10.44 4.54 0.54
CA ALA A 291 -10.76 5.40 -0.57
C ALA A 291 -9.53 6.20 -1.02
N ALA A 292 -9.31 6.29 -2.33
CA ALA A 292 -8.27 7.12 -2.92
C ALA A 292 -8.82 7.86 -4.16
N PRO A 293 -8.38 9.09 -4.44
CA PRO A 293 -8.68 9.73 -5.71
C PRO A 293 -8.09 8.91 -6.86
N VAL A 294 -8.77 8.85 -7.99
CA VAL A 294 -8.34 8.04 -9.14
C VAL A 294 -8.48 8.78 -10.46
N ASP A 295 -7.45 8.67 -11.29
CA ASP A 295 -7.48 9.17 -12.65
C ASP A 295 -8.01 8.07 -13.59
N ILE A 296 -9.19 8.29 -14.16
CA ILE A 296 -9.92 7.29 -14.95
C ILE A 296 -9.59 7.49 -16.43
N LEU A 297 -8.83 6.57 -17.02
CA LEU A 297 -8.51 6.56 -18.46
C LEU A 297 -9.66 5.95 -19.28
N VAL A 298 -10.34 4.94 -18.73
CA VAL A 298 -11.53 4.32 -19.31
C VAL A 298 -12.55 4.11 -18.21
N SER A 299 -13.72 4.75 -18.33
CA SER A 299 -14.76 4.69 -17.30
C SER A 299 -15.43 3.31 -17.23
N PRO A 300 -15.78 2.84 -16.01
CA PRO A 300 -16.55 1.61 -15.86
C PRO A 300 -17.94 1.76 -16.50
N ARG A 301 -18.38 0.78 -17.30
CA ARG A 301 -19.77 0.74 -17.79
C ARG A 301 -20.77 0.44 -16.69
N ARG A 302 -20.35 -0.33 -15.68
CA ARG A 302 -21.12 -0.68 -14.48
C ARG A 302 -20.24 -0.44 -13.27
N VAL A 303 -20.77 0.27 -12.27
CA VAL A 303 -20.07 0.43 -11.00
C VAL A 303 -20.36 -0.80 -10.17
N VAL A 304 -19.36 -1.68 -10.08
CA VAL A 304 -19.39 -2.94 -9.33
C VAL A 304 -18.04 -3.16 -8.69
N ALA A 305 -18.03 -3.84 -7.54
CA ALA A 305 -16.81 -4.35 -6.98
C ALA A 305 -16.32 -5.54 -7.81
N SER A 306 -15.07 -5.53 -8.24
CA SER A 306 -14.52 -6.59 -9.07
C SER A 306 -13.07 -6.90 -8.70
N SER A 307 -12.55 -8.02 -9.20
CA SER A 307 -11.10 -8.24 -9.22
C SER A 307 -10.44 -7.21 -10.14
N PHE A 308 -9.12 -7.07 -10.00
CA PHE A 308 -8.34 -6.14 -10.78
C PHE A 308 -7.01 -6.73 -11.25
N LEU A 309 -6.46 -6.11 -12.28
CA LEU A 309 -5.18 -6.46 -12.87
C LEU A 309 -4.28 -5.24 -12.82
N THR A 310 -3.05 -5.40 -12.33
CA THR A 310 -2.07 -4.31 -12.33
C THR A 310 -1.02 -4.49 -13.43
N SER A 311 -0.49 -3.37 -13.92
CA SER A 311 0.60 -3.34 -14.89
C SER A 311 1.31 -1.98 -14.86
N VAL A 312 2.53 -1.90 -15.37
CA VAL A 312 3.19 -0.61 -15.58
C VAL A 312 2.62 0.09 -16.80
N ARG A 313 2.45 -0.64 -17.90
CA ARG A 313 1.96 -0.13 -19.18
C ARG A 313 0.61 -0.73 -19.50
N LEU A 314 -0.24 0.07 -20.14
CA LEU A 314 -1.57 -0.33 -20.57
C LEU A 314 -1.54 -1.44 -21.64
N GLU A 315 -0.60 -1.39 -22.58
CA GLU A 315 -0.42 -2.44 -23.59
C GLU A 315 -0.06 -3.80 -22.97
N ASP A 316 0.78 -3.79 -21.93
CA ASP A 316 1.14 -5.00 -21.19
C ASP A 316 -0.08 -5.58 -20.45
N ALA A 317 -0.95 -4.71 -19.94
CA ALA A 317 -2.21 -5.12 -19.32
C ALA A 317 -3.15 -5.78 -20.33
N TRP A 318 -3.27 -5.22 -21.53
CA TRP A 318 -4.07 -5.81 -22.62
C TRP A 318 -3.55 -7.19 -23.03
N SER A 319 -2.24 -7.31 -23.23
CA SER A 319 -1.60 -8.58 -23.54
C SER A 319 -1.81 -9.65 -22.44
N ARG A 320 -1.88 -9.22 -21.17
CA ARG A 320 -2.26 -10.11 -20.05
C ARG A 320 -3.74 -10.48 -20.10
N TYR A 321 -4.63 -9.52 -20.35
CA TYR A 321 -6.07 -9.74 -20.46
C TYR A 321 -6.44 -10.76 -21.54
N LEU A 322 -5.79 -10.70 -22.72
CA LEU A 322 -6.02 -11.64 -23.82
C LEU A 322 -5.66 -13.10 -23.48
N ARG A 323 -4.79 -13.33 -22.49
CA ARG A 323 -4.38 -14.68 -22.04
C ARG A 323 -5.29 -15.24 -20.94
N LEU A 324 -6.27 -14.45 -20.47
CA LEU A 324 -7.26 -14.89 -19.50
C LEU A 324 -8.31 -15.76 -20.19
N ASP A 325 -8.79 -16.78 -19.48
CA ASP A 325 -9.95 -17.54 -19.93
C ASP A 325 -11.25 -16.69 -19.83
N PRO A 326 -12.35 -17.11 -20.47
CA PRO A 326 -13.60 -16.35 -20.47
C PRO A 326 -14.18 -16.08 -19.06
N GLU A 327 -13.96 -16.98 -18.11
CA GLU A 327 -14.52 -16.88 -16.75
C GLU A 327 -13.74 -15.84 -15.92
N GLN A 328 -12.42 -15.84 -16.04
CA GLN A 328 -11.52 -14.84 -15.44
C GLN A 328 -11.85 -13.43 -15.97
N ARG A 329 -12.05 -13.29 -17.29
CA ARG A 329 -12.40 -11.99 -17.90
C ARG A 329 -13.74 -11.45 -17.40
N ALA A 330 -14.72 -12.32 -17.14
CA ALA A 330 -16.02 -11.91 -16.63
C ALA A 330 -15.97 -11.36 -15.19
N ARG A 331 -14.97 -11.77 -14.40
CA ARG A 331 -14.77 -11.28 -13.02
C ARG A 331 -13.91 -10.03 -12.94
N LEU A 332 -13.04 -9.81 -13.94
CA LEU A 332 -12.17 -8.65 -14.01
C LEU A 332 -12.92 -7.42 -14.51
N GLY A 333 -13.18 -6.46 -13.62
CA GLY A 333 -13.84 -5.20 -13.96
C GLY A 333 -12.89 -4.00 -14.06
N HIS A 334 -11.66 -4.11 -13.53
CA HIS A 334 -10.72 -3.00 -13.45
C HIS A 334 -9.29 -3.38 -13.80
N VAL A 335 -8.58 -2.44 -14.42
CA VAL A 335 -7.16 -2.50 -14.75
C VAL A 335 -6.49 -1.25 -14.20
N LEU A 336 -5.43 -1.43 -13.41
CA LEU A 336 -4.65 -0.33 -12.83
C LEU A 336 -3.28 -0.25 -13.51
N VAL A 337 -2.97 0.92 -14.06
CA VAL A 337 -1.73 1.16 -14.81
C VAL A 337 -0.99 2.40 -14.35
N GLU A 338 0.34 2.32 -14.28
CA GLU A 338 1.15 3.52 -14.03
C GLU A 338 1.09 4.45 -15.25
N ARG A 339 1.20 3.88 -16.46
CA ARG A 339 1.33 4.61 -17.72
C ARG A 339 0.37 4.08 -18.77
N GLY A 340 -0.22 5.01 -19.48
CA GLY A 340 -1.17 4.75 -20.55
C GLY A 340 -1.95 6.01 -20.90
N SER A 341 -2.52 6.02 -22.10
CA SER A 341 -3.39 7.10 -22.60
C SER A 341 -4.76 6.55 -22.99
N PRO A 342 -5.85 7.32 -22.79
CA PRO A 342 -7.20 6.94 -23.22
C PRO A 342 -7.35 6.78 -24.74
N ALA A 343 -6.35 7.21 -25.53
CA ALA A 343 -6.32 7.09 -27.00
C ALA A 343 -5.42 5.95 -27.50
N GLU A 344 -4.71 5.22 -26.61
CA GLU A 344 -3.98 4.02 -27.02
C GLU A 344 -4.91 2.91 -27.47
N HIS A 345 -4.38 2.03 -28.32
CA HIS A 345 -5.10 0.83 -28.77
C HIS A 345 -5.70 0.03 -27.61
N ALA A 346 -4.89 -0.30 -26.61
CA ALA A 346 -5.32 -1.04 -25.43
C ALA A 346 -6.47 -0.34 -24.67
N ALA A 347 -6.49 0.99 -24.58
CA ALA A 347 -7.60 1.73 -23.96
C ALA A 347 -8.90 1.60 -24.74
N VAL A 348 -8.82 1.66 -26.08
CA VAL A 348 -9.98 1.45 -26.95
C VAL A 348 -10.53 0.03 -26.76
N MET A 349 -9.64 -0.96 -26.66
CA MET A 349 -10.03 -2.35 -26.43
C MET A 349 -10.71 -2.57 -25.08
N PHE A 350 -10.13 -2.08 -23.98
CA PHE A 350 -10.78 -2.18 -22.67
C PHE A 350 -12.14 -1.47 -22.63
N ARG A 351 -12.31 -0.35 -23.35
CA ARG A 351 -13.60 0.34 -23.50
C ARG A 351 -14.65 -0.51 -24.23
N GLN A 352 -14.24 -1.31 -25.21
CA GLN A 352 -15.12 -2.25 -25.92
C GLN A 352 -15.59 -3.37 -24.98
N GLU A 353 -14.64 -3.96 -24.25
CA GLU A 353 -14.90 -5.00 -23.24
C GLU A 353 -15.65 -4.49 -22.00
N GLY A 354 -15.70 -3.16 -21.79
CA GLY A 354 -16.37 -2.53 -20.65
C GLY A 354 -15.59 -2.64 -19.35
N VAL A 355 -14.29 -2.90 -19.42
CA VAL A 355 -13.35 -2.97 -18.29
C VAL A 355 -12.82 -1.56 -18.03
N ALA A 356 -12.88 -1.10 -16.78
CA ALA A 356 -12.36 0.20 -16.40
C ALA A 356 -10.83 0.20 -16.41
N VAL A 357 -10.24 1.30 -16.84
CA VAL A 357 -8.79 1.52 -16.79
C VAL A 357 -8.53 2.73 -15.91
N LEU A 358 -7.81 2.51 -14.83
CA LEU A 358 -7.47 3.48 -13.81
C LEU A 358 -5.97 3.73 -13.85
N ARG A 359 -5.55 4.99 -13.74
CA ARG A 359 -4.15 5.32 -13.53
C ARG A 359 -3.84 5.24 -12.04
N GLY A 360 -2.84 4.43 -11.70
CA GLY A 360 -2.43 4.15 -10.34
C GLY A 360 -1.18 3.31 -10.32
N ARG A 361 -0.32 3.56 -9.33
CA ARG A 361 0.86 2.72 -9.09
C ARG A 361 0.40 1.45 -8.38
N PRO A 362 0.77 0.25 -8.85
CA PRO A 362 0.41 -0.97 -8.13
C PRO A 362 0.91 -0.96 -6.68
N GLU A 363 2.06 -0.34 -6.41
CA GLU A 363 2.67 -0.26 -5.08
C GLU A 363 1.92 0.67 -4.11
N ASP A 364 0.98 1.49 -4.58
CA ASP A 364 0.10 2.31 -3.73
C ASP A 364 -1.24 1.63 -3.43
N ILE A 365 -1.52 0.49 -4.06
CA ILE A 365 -2.73 -0.28 -3.77
C ILE A 365 -2.54 -0.92 -2.39
N PRO A 366 -3.53 -0.81 -1.48
CA PRO A 366 -3.47 -1.52 -0.20
C PRO A 366 -3.19 -3.00 -0.46
N GLU A 367 -2.12 -3.54 0.12
CA GLU A 367 -1.61 -4.83 -0.34
C GLU A 367 -2.50 -6.04 0.05
N THR A 368 -3.49 -5.84 0.92
CA THR A 368 -4.57 -6.81 1.20
C THR A 368 -5.81 -6.63 0.31
N ALA A 369 -5.85 -5.62 -0.56
CA ALA A 369 -7.00 -5.35 -1.41
C ALA A 369 -7.26 -6.53 -2.36
N SER A 370 -8.48 -7.06 -2.26
CA SER A 370 -8.95 -8.20 -3.07
C SER A 370 -9.96 -7.79 -4.14
N TYR A 371 -10.57 -6.62 -3.98
CA TYR A 371 -11.46 -6.04 -4.96
C TYR A 371 -11.29 -4.54 -5.01
N VAL A 372 -11.77 -3.98 -6.11
CA VAL A 372 -11.77 -2.54 -6.35
C VAL A 372 -13.11 -2.11 -6.93
N LEU A 373 -13.51 -0.88 -6.63
CA LEU A 373 -14.66 -0.20 -7.22
C LEU A 373 -14.28 1.25 -7.53
N ALA A 374 -14.44 1.68 -8.78
CA ALA A 374 -14.29 3.08 -9.16
C ALA A 374 -15.66 3.76 -9.29
N ASP A 375 -15.84 4.91 -8.63
CA ASP A 375 -16.99 5.79 -8.83
C ASP A 375 -16.62 6.94 -9.78
N PRO A 376 -17.10 6.93 -11.03
CA PRO A 376 -16.77 7.99 -11.97
C PRO A 376 -17.34 9.35 -11.57
N TRP A 377 -18.35 9.42 -10.68
CA TRP A 377 -18.99 10.68 -10.27
C TRP A 377 -18.12 11.55 -9.38
N THR A 378 -17.46 10.95 -8.38
CA THR A 378 -16.52 11.63 -7.50
C THR A 378 -15.06 11.45 -7.93
N GLN A 379 -14.80 10.60 -8.93
CA GLN A 379 -13.43 10.20 -9.33
C GLN A 379 -12.65 9.60 -8.16
N GLU A 380 -13.33 8.74 -7.39
CA GLU A 380 -12.75 8.00 -6.28
C GLU A 380 -12.74 6.51 -6.57
N CYS A 381 -11.74 5.83 -6.02
CA CYS A 381 -11.56 4.41 -6.07
C CYS A 381 -11.58 3.85 -4.65
N TYR A 382 -12.27 2.73 -4.46
CA TYR A 382 -12.42 2.06 -3.18
C TYR A 382 -11.75 0.69 -3.25
N PHE A 383 -10.77 0.47 -2.37
CA PHE A 383 -10.07 -0.79 -2.24
C PHE A 383 -10.50 -1.49 -0.96
N GLY A 384 -10.94 -2.75 -1.08
CA GLY A 384 -11.45 -3.50 0.05
C GLY A 384 -11.01 -4.97 0.07
N VAL A 385 -11.24 -5.60 1.21
CA VAL A 385 -10.81 -6.98 1.51
C VAL A 385 -12.03 -7.87 1.68
N GLY A 386 -11.97 -9.08 1.13
CA GLY A 386 -13.01 -10.09 1.30
C GLY A 386 -14.29 -9.76 0.52
N ARG A 387 -15.43 -9.74 1.21
CA ARG A 387 -16.74 -9.55 0.58
C ARG A 387 -17.07 -8.05 0.43
N PRO A 388 -17.35 -7.56 -0.79
CA PRO A 388 -17.68 -6.15 -0.98
C PRO A 388 -19.05 -5.78 -0.37
N PRO A 389 -19.21 -4.55 0.15
CA PRO A 389 -20.51 -4.00 0.51
C PRO A 389 -21.50 -4.05 -0.66
N ALA A 390 -22.80 -4.04 -0.35
CA ALA A 390 -23.82 -3.92 -1.40
C ALA A 390 -23.67 -2.60 -2.16
N VAL A 391 -23.79 -2.65 -3.48
CA VAL A 391 -23.65 -1.50 -4.37
C VAL A 391 -25.02 -1.03 -4.84
N GLU A 392 -25.33 0.23 -4.58
CA GLU A 392 -26.53 0.92 -5.09
C GLU A 392 -26.11 2.01 -6.07
N THR A 393 -26.60 1.92 -7.30
CA THR A 393 -26.24 2.84 -8.38
C THR A 393 -27.43 3.62 -8.92
N CYS A 394 -27.15 4.76 -9.55
CA CYS A 394 -28.09 5.48 -10.41
C CYS A 394 -27.41 5.84 -11.73
N ARG A 395 -28.18 6.05 -12.80
CA ARG A 395 -27.63 6.42 -14.11
C ARG A 395 -27.48 7.92 -14.28
N ARG A 396 -26.29 8.36 -14.71
CA ARG A 396 -25.96 9.76 -14.98
C ARG A 396 -25.23 9.87 -16.32
N ARG A 397 -25.56 10.89 -17.10
CA ARG A 397 -24.79 11.24 -18.29
C ARG A 397 -23.63 12.13 -17.88
N MET A 398 -22.41 11.76 -18.29
CA MET A 398 -21.19 12.37 -17.78
C MET A 398 -20.13 12.51 -18.85
N SER A 399 -19.34 13.58 -18.82
CA SER A 399 -18.15 13.71 -19.67
C SER A 399 -17.06 12.72 -19.23
N ALA A 400 -16.55 11.89 -20.15
CA ALA A 400 -15.49 10.91 -19.90
C ALA A 400 -14.08 11.55 -19.88
N MET A 401 -13.99 12.76 -19.32
CA MET A 401 -12.77 13.54 -19.33
C MET A 401 -11.77 13.03 -18.28
N PRO A 402 -10.48 12.89 -18.62
CA PRO A 402 -9.44 12.47 -17.68
C PRO A 402 -9.29 13.43 -16.49
N GLN A 403 -8.81 12.92 -15.35
CA GLN A 403 -8.54 13.74 -14.18
C GLN A 403 -7.35 14.67 -14.45
N GLY A 404 -7.24 15.77 -13.71
CA GLY A 404 -6.11 16.70 -13.83
C GLY A 404 -6.17 17.65 -15.03
N CYS A 405 -7.20 17.50 -15.89
CA CYS A 405 -7.53 18.46 -16.94
C CYS A 405 -7.76 19.86 -16.34
N ARG A 406 -7.24 20.88 -17.02
CA ARG A 406 -7.30 22.28 -16.57
C ARG A 406 -7.26 23.28 -17.73
N LEU A 407 -7.74 24.49 -17.50
CA LEU A 407 -7.45 25.62 -18.38
C LEU A 407 -6.01 26.07 -18.17
N LEU A 408 -5.34 26.47 -19.26
CA LEU A 408 -4.00 27.02 -19.23
C LEU A 408 -4.04 28.51 -19.57
N PHE A 409 -3.21 29.30 -18.87
CA PHE A 409 -3.20 30.75 -19.04
C PHE A 409 -1.87 31.25 -19.59
N VAL A 410 -1.93 32.28 -20.43
CA VAL A 410 -0.76 33.00 -20.94
C VAL A 410 -0.51 34.26 -20.09
N PRO A 411 0.71 34.83 -20.10
CA PRO A 411 1.06 36.04 -19.33
C PRO A 411 0.10 37.21 -19.53
N ALA A 412 -0.45 37.39 -20.75
CA ALA A 412 -1.42 38.45 -21.03
C ALA A 412 -2.67 38.38 -20.12
N HIS A 413 -3.19 37.18 -19.87
CA HIS A 413 -4.35 36.98 -18.98
C HIS A 413 -4.06 37.44 -17.55
N GLY A 414 -2.84 37.19 -17.05
CA GLY A 414 -2.42 37.64 -15.72
C GLY A 414 -2.34 39.17 -15.63
N ALA A 415 -1.77 39.82 -16.65
CA ALA A 415 -1.67 41.27 -16.71
C ALA A 415 -3.06 41.95 -16.76
N GLU A 416 -3.99 41.41 -17.54
CA GLU A 416 -5.38 41.88 -17.61
C GLU A 416 -6.10 41.74 -16.27
N ALA A 417 -5.96 40.58 -15.62
CA ALA A 417 -6.55 40.30 -14.32
C ALA A 417 -6.05 41.28 -13.24
N VAL A 418 -4.74 41.52 -13.19
CA VAL A 418 -4.13 42.48 -12.26
C VAL A 418 -4.62 43.91 -12.54
N ALA A 419 -4.73 44.31 -13.81
CA ALA A 419 -5.24 45.63 -14.20
C ALA A 419 -6.73 45.82 -13.84
N ALA A 420 -7.52 44.75 -13.83
CA ALA A 420 -8.91 44.75 -13.38
C ALA A 420 -9.01 44.79 -11.85
N ALA A 421 -8.32 43.89 -11.15
CA ALA A 421 -8.36 43.78 -9.69
C ALA A 421 -7.77 45.00 -8.96
N GLY A 422 -6.74 45.64 -9.55
CA GLY A 422 -6.12 46.85 -9.02
C GLY A 422 -7.06 48.07 -8.92
N ARG A 423 -8.27 48.02 -9.50
CA ARG A 423 -9.29 49.09 -9.40
C ARG A 423 -10.20 48.93 -8.18
N ASP A 424 -10.39 47.70 -7.71
CA ASP A 424 -11.40 47.36 -6.70
C ASP A 424 -10.80 46.89 -5.37
N GLY A 425 -9.50 46.60 -5.30
CA GLY A 425 -8.80 46.22 -4.05
C GLY A 425 -9.19 44.85 -3.48
N HIS A 426 -9.90 44.03 -4.26
CA HIS A 426 -10.32 42.68 -3.87
C HIS A 426 -9.29 41.63 -4.31
N PRO A 427 -9.10 40.55 -3.53
CA PRO A 427 -8.25 39.43 -3.93
C PRO A 427 -8.76 38.76 -5.21
N LEU A 428 -7.84 38.23 -6.02
CA LEU A 428 -8.19 37.52 -7.25
C LEU A 428 -9.04 36.28 -6.92
N GLY A 429 -10.16 36.10 -7.62
CA GLY A 429 -11.02 34.94 -7.49
C GLY A 429 -11.16 34.16 -8.80
N PRO A 430 -11.62 32.88 -8.75
CA PRO A 430 -11.82 32.05 -9.95
C PRO A 430 -12.73 32.67 -11.01
N ALA A 431 -13.67 33.53 -10.62
CA ALA A 431 -14.60 34.21 -11.52
C ALA A 431 -13.91 35.15 -12.55
N LEU A 432 -12.66 35.54 -12.31
CA LEU A 432 -11.87 36.38 -13.23
C LEU A 432 -11.11 35.56 -14.29
N MET A 433 -11.12 34.23 -14.21
CA MET A 433 -10.43 33.38 -15.18
C MET A 433 -11.12 33.44 -16.55
N PRO A 434 -10.38 33.75 -17.64
CA PRO A 434 -10.88 33.53 -18.99
C PRO A 434 -11.40 32.09 -19.17
N GLY A 435 -12.58 31.93 -19.81
CA GLY A 435 -13.19 30.62 -20.07
C GLY A 435 -13.96 30.00 -18.89
N VAL A 436 -13.94 30.59 -17.69
CA VAL A 436 -14.63 30.02 -16.52
C VAL A 436 -16.14 29.92 -16.68
N THR A 437 -16.78 30.90 -17.32
CA THR A 437 -18.21 30.86 -17.61
C THR A 437 -18.56 29.67 -18.50
N HIS A 438 -17.72 29.39 -19.50
CA HIS A 438 -17.91 28.23 -20.37
C HIS A 438 -17.80 26.92 -19.59
N LEU A 439 -16.88 26.82 -18.63
CA LEU A 439 -16.78 25.65 -17.72
C LEU A 439 -18.07 25.41 -16.93
N TYR A 440 -18.70 26.47 -16.40
CA TYR A 440 -19.98 26.34 -15.68
C TYR A 440 -21.14 25.94 -16.59
N GLU A 441 -21.07 26.29 -17.88
CA GLU A 441 -22.05 25.96 -18.90
C GLU A 441 -21.84 24.59 -19.54
N LEU A 442 -20.73 23.89 -19.27
CA LEU A 442 -20.47 22.58 -19.86
C LEU A 442 -21.54 21.56 -19.41
N PRO A 443 -22.26 20.95 -20.35
CA PRO A 443 -23.22 19.91 -20.01
C PRO A 443 -22.48 18.68 -19.48
N HIS A 444 -23.16 17.90 -18.64
CA HIS A 444 -22.70 16.57 -18.19
C HIS A 444 -21.37 16.57 -17.41
N LEU A 445 -20.86 17.73 -17.00
CA LEU A 445 -19.71 17.80 -16.09
C LEU A 445 -20.20 17.69 -14.63
N PRO A 446 -19.81 16.65 -13.88
CA PRO A 446 -20.21 16.50 -12.48
C PRO A 446 -19.70 17.69 -11.64
N PRO A 447 -20.48 18.18 -10.65
CA PRO A 447 -20.03 19.28 -9.79
C PRO A 447 -18.67 19.05 -9.10
N PRO A 448 -18.38 17.88 -8.50
CA PRO A 448 -17.08 17.62 -7.88
C PRO A 448 -15.92 17.73 -8.88
N VAL A 449 -16.09 17.15 -10.08
CA VAL A 449 -15.09 17.20 -11.15
C VAL A 449 -14.87 18.63 -11.64
N ARG A 450 -15.95 19.41 -11.80
CA ARG A 450 -15.86 20.82 -12.18
C ARG A 450 -15.07 21.63 -11.15
N ASP A 451 -15.35 21.44 -9.86
CA ASP A 451 -14.68 22.17 -8.79
C ASP A 451 -13.18 21.84 -8.76
N THR A 452 -12.80 20.59 -9.02
CA THR A 452 -11.41 20.18 -9.21
C THR A 452 -10.74 20.84 -10.41
N ILE A 453 -11.40 20.92 -11.58
CA ILE A 453 -10.86 21.63 -12.76
C ILE A 453 -10.65 23.10 -12.46
N LEU A 454 -11.61 23.74 -11.80
CA LEU A 454 -11.53 25.15 -11.41
C LEU A 454 -10.32 25.37 -10.50
N LEU A 455 -10.14 24.51 -9.50
CA LEU A 455 -9.01 24.58 -8.58
C LEU A 455 -7.67 24.40 -9.32
N ASN A 456 -7.56 23.37 -10.17
CA ASN A 456 -6.35 23.06 -10.95
C ASN A 456 -6.00 24.13 -12.00
N SER A 457 -7.01 24.85 -12.49
CA SER A 457 -6.84 25.98 -13.41
C SER A 457 -6.41 27.25 -12.66
N PHE A 458 -6.96 27.45 -11.47
CA PHE A 458 -6.78 28.66 -10.68
C PHE A 458 -5.44 28.68 -9.93
N LEU A 459 -5.12 27.60 -9.21
CA LEU A 459 -3.94 27.52 -8.33
C LEU A 459 -2.74 26.83 -8.99
N PRO A 460 -1.51 27.28 -8.71
CA PRO A 460 -0.30 26.60 -9.18
C PRO A 460 -0.17 25.22 -8.52
N ALA A 461 -0.02 24.18 -9.34
CA ALA A 461 0.38 22.85 -8.88
C ALA A 461 1.91 22.72 -8.84
N PRO A 462 2.47 21.95 -7.89
CA PRO A 462 3.92 21.84 -7.68
C PRO A 462 4.67 21.12 -8.81
N ASP A 463 3.97 20.36 -9.63
CA ASP A 463 4.50 19.48 -10.68
C ASP A 463 4.06 19.87 -12.10
N THR A 464 3.22 20.91 -12.22
CA THR A 464 2.64 21.31 -13.51
C THR A 464 3.24 22.62 -14.01
N PHE A 465 3.95 22.54 -15.13
CA PHE A 465 4.66 23.66 -15.75
C PHE A 465 4.50 23.68 -17.26
N VAL A 466 4.68 24.87 -17.84
CA VAL A 466 4.79 25.08 -19.28
C VAL A 466 6.17 25.60 -19.61
N ARG A 467 6.84 24.99 -20.59
CA ARG A 467 8.08 25.48 -21.19
C ARG A 467 7.79 26.28 -22.45
N ARG A 468 8.33 27.50 -22.53
CA ARG A 468 8.33 28.38 -23.71
C ARG A 468 9.76 28.83 -24.01
N GLY A 469 10.40 28.17 -24.98
CA GLY A 469 11.84 28.31 -25.18
C GLY A 469 12.61 27.86 -23.94
N ALA A 470 13.38 28.77 -23.33
CA ALA A 470 14.12 28.49 -22.10
C ALA A 470 13.29 28.69 -20.81
N GLU A 471 12.18 29.43 -20.89
CA GLU A 471 11.36 29.82 -19.74
C GLU A 471 10.44 28.69 -19.31
N VAL A 472 10.39 28.39 -18.01
CA VAL A 472 9.52 27.35 -17.42
C VAL A 472 8.77 27.96 -16.25
N SER A 473 7.44 27.91 -16.32
CA SER A 473 6.56 28.59 -15.35
C SER A 473 5.21 27.85 -15.21
N SER A 474 4.50 28.06 -14.10
CA SER A 474 3.21 27.38 -13.85
C SER A 474 2.10 27.97 -14.73
N PRO A 475 1.30 27.15 -15.46
CA PRO A 475 0.26 27.67 -16.34
C PRO A 475 -0.99 28.20 -15.62
N ALA A 476 -1.07 28.06 -14.29
CA ALA A 476 -2.24 28.45 -13.52
C ALA A 476 -2.50 29.97 -13.56
N PHE A 477 -3.77 30.37 -13.42
CA PHE A 477 -4.17 31.76 -13.49
C PHE A 477 -3.48 32.64 -12.44
N VAL A 478 -3.46 32.18 -11.19
CA VAL A 478 -2.82 32.90 -10.08
C VAL A 478 -1.31 33.02 -10.29
N ALA A 479 -0.66 32.03 -10.88
CA ALA A 479 0.77 32.11 -11.23
C ALA A 479 1.05 33.22 -12.26
N ARG A 480 0.20 33.33 -13.30
CA ARG A 480 0.33 34.41 -14.30
C ARG A 480 0.07 35.79 -13.71
N ALA A 481 -0.89 35.90 -12.79
CA ALA A 481 -1.11 37.14 -12.05
C ALA A 481 0.08 37.50 -11.15
N ALA A 482 0.67 36.52 -10.45
CA ALA A 482 1.87 36.73 -9.64
C ALA A 482 3.06 37.23 -10.48
N GLU A 483 3.27 36.64 -11.66
CA GLU A 483 4.26 37.09 -12.62
C GLU A 483 4.06 38.55 -13.04
N ALA A 484 2.81 38.95 -13.31
CA ALA A 484 2.47 40.32 -13.66
C ALA A 484 2.67 41.30 -12.49
N LEU A 485 2.23 40.95 -11.28
CA LEU A 485 2.40 41.78 -10.07
C LEU A 485 3.87 42.04 -9.77
N LEU A 486 4.69 40.98 -9.75
CA LEU A 486 6.13 41.09 -9.49
C LEU A 486 6.85 41.82 -10.64
N ALA A 487 6.39 41.69 -11.89
CA ALA A 487 6.98 42.41 -13.03
C ALA A 487 6.63 43.90 -12.98
N GLY A 488 5.47 44.24 -12.42
CA GLY A 488 5.06 45.61 -12.10
C GLY A 488 5.80 46.24 -10.91
N GLY A 489 6.78 45.54 -10.32
CA GLY A 489 7.65 46.07 -9.26
C GLY A 489 7.06 45.97 -7.84
N LEU A 490 5.96 45.24 -7.64
CA LEU A 490 5.45 44.98 -6.29
C LEU A 490 6.42 44.08 -5.53
N SER A 491 6.58 44.33 -4.23
CA SER A 491 7.31 43.43 -3.35
C SER A 491 6.55 42.12 -3.16
N MET A 492 7.27 41.03 -2.84
CA MET A 492 6.67 39.72 -2.58
C MET A 492 5.57 39.80 -1.51
N ALA A 493 5.79 40.53 -0.41
CA ALA A 493 4.80 40.68 0.66
C ALA A 493 3.50 41.33 0.15
N ARG A 494 3.60 42.36 -0.71
CA ARG A 494 2.42 43.02 -1.27
C ARG A 494 1.73 42.20 -2.36
N ALA A 495 2.49 41.39 -3.10
CA ALA A 495 1.90 40.42 -4.02
C ALA A 495 1.18 39.31 -3.25
N ALA A 496 1.74 38.82 -2.14
CA ALA A 496 1.14 37.82 -1.26
C ALA A 496 -0.20 38.27 -0.69
N ASP A 497 -0.33 39.54 -0.28
CA ASP A 497 -1.59 40.12 0.23
C ASP A 497 -2.76 40.05 -0.79
N LEU A 498 -2.45 39.98 -2.09
CA LEU A 498 -3.43 40.05 -3.19
C LEU A 498 -3.77 38.68 -3.78
N LEU A 499 -3.08 37.62 -3.34
CA LEU A 499 -3.16 36.28 -3.90
C LEU A 499 -3.59 35.26 -2.84
N PRO A 500 -4.19 34.13 -3.23
CA PRO A 500 -4.51 33.05 -2.30
C PRO A 500 -3.27 32.47 -1.61
N GLU A 501 -3.42 32.08 -0.33
CA GLU A 501 -2.34 31.50 0.49
C GLU A 501 -1.69 30.26 -0.16
N ALA A 502 -2.48 29.42 -0.82
CA ALA A 502 -2.01 28.23 -1.51
C ALA A 502 -0.97 28.52 -2.63
N ALA A 503 -0.94 29.74 -3.17
CA ALA A 503 0.02 30.12 -4.21
C ALA A 503 1.35 30.69 -3.67
N LEU A 504 1.45 30.93 -2.36
CA LEU A 504 2.60 31.64 -1.78
C LEU A 504 3.93 30.94 -2.03
N LYS A 505 3.95 29.61 -2.06
CA LYS A 505 5.15 28.80 -2.36
C LYS A 505 5.66 29.09 -3.78
N TYR A 506 4.76 29.15 -4.77
CA TYR A 506 5.10 29.54 -6.14
C TYR A 506 5.58 30.98 -6.20
N VAL A 507 4.87 31.92 -5.57
CA VAL A 507 5.23 33.35 -5.55
C VAL A 507 6.62 33.55 -4.94
N ARG A 508 6.93 32.83 -3.87
CA ARG A 508 8.24 32.87 -3.19
C ARG A 508 9.36 32.32 -4.09
N GLY A 509 9.16 31.17 -4.73
CA GLY A 509 10.10 30.63 -5.71
C GLY A 509 10.31 31.57 -6.89
N LEU A 510 9.23 32.13 -7.44
CA LEU A 510 9.29 33.12 -8.53
C LEU A 510 10.03 34.40 -8.10
N ALA A 511 9.77 34.92 -6.91
CA ALA A 511 10.51 36.06 -6.36
C ALA A 511 12.00 35.76 -6.21
N ALA A 512 12.37 34.54 -5.80
CA ALA A 512 13.77 34.11 -5.72
C ALA A 512 14.44 34.11 -7.11
N THR A 513 13.76 33.61 -8.14
CA THR A 513 14.31 33.65 -9.52
C THR A 513 14.49 35.07 -10.06
N ARG A 514 13.68 36.03 -9.61
CA ARG A 514 13.76 37.44 -10.02
C ARG A 514 14.68 38.29 -9.15
N ALA A 515 15.24 37.73 -8.08
CA ALA A 515 16.20 38.43 -7.24
C ALA A 515 17.47 38.76 -8.05
N SER A 516 18.06 39.92 -7.77
CA SER A 516 19.26 40.40 -8.48
C SER A 516 20.57 39.93 -7.84
N ASP A 517 20.52 39.47 -6.58
CA ASP A 517 21.68 39.05 -5.80
C ASP A 517 21.30 38.01 -4.73
N ALA A 518 22.32 37.51 -4.02
CA ALA A 518 22.14 36.54 -2.94
C ALA A 518 21.31 37.06 -1.77
N GLN A 519 21.35 38.37 -1.49
CA GLN A 519 20.58 38.98 -0.41
C GLN A 519 19.08 38.97 -0.73
N GLY A 520 18.72 39.24 -1.98
CA GLY A 520 17.35 39.14 -2.48
C GLY A 520 16.80 37.72 -2.42
N VAL A 521 17.62 36.72 -2.76
CA VAL A 521 17.23 35.29 -2.61
C VAL A 521 17.05 34.93 -1.12
N ALA A 522 18.00 35.31 -0.26
CA ALA A 522 17.93 35.04 1.18
C ALA A 522 16.73 35.72 1.87
N ALA A 523 16.27 36.87 1.35
CA ALA A 523 15.09 37.55 1.88
C ALA A 523 13.79 36.75 1.68
N VAL A 524 13.73 35.86 0.68
CA VAL A 524 12.54 35.06 0.37
C VAL A 524 12.70 33.57 0.69
N LEU A 525 13.92 33.04 0.70
CA LEU A 525 14.27 31.66 1.07
C LEU A 525 15.31 31.64 2.21
N PRO A 526 15.00 32.20 3.39
CA PRO A 526 16.00 32.37 4.45
C PRO A 526 16.56 31.06 5.02
N ARG A 527 15.75 30.01 5.22
CA ARG A 527 16.23 28.73 5.75
C ARG A 527 17.14 28.03 4.74
N CYS A 528 16.74 27.97 3.47
CA CYS A 528 17.59 27.44 2.40
C CYS A 528 18.87 28.27 2.23
N ALA A 529 18.80 29.60 2.34
CA ALA A 529 19.96 30.47 2.23
C ALA A 529 20.92 30.31 3.42
N SER A 530 20.41 30.00 4.61
CA SER A 530 21.27 29.67 5.77
C SER A 530 22.08 28.41 5.53
N ALA A 531 21.53 27.43 4.79
CA ALA A 531 22.23 26.19 4.47
C ALA A 531 23.35 26.38 3.43
N ALA A 532 23.10 27.13 2.35
CA ALA A 532 24.05 27.26 1.24
C ALA A 532 23.89 28.58 0.46
N PRO A 533 24.26 29.75 1.03
CA PRO A 533 23.84 31.06 0.51
C PRO A 533 24.36 31.36 -0.90
N GLU A 534 25.67 31.21 -1.14
CA GLU A 534 26.28 31.52 -2.45
C GLU A 534 25.83 30.56 -3.55
N ARG A 535 25.76 29.25 -3.24
CA ARG A 535 25.33 28.22 -4.20
C ARG A 535 23.85 28.34 -4.53
N LEU A 536 23.02 28.67 -3.54
CA LEU A 536 21.59 28.88 -3.75
C LEU A 536 21.36 30.05 -4.71
N ALA A 537 22.02 31.19 -4.47
CA ALA A 537 21.91 32.35 -5.34
C ALA A 537 22.38 32.03 -6.77
N ALA A 538 23.49 31.31 -6.92
CA ALA A 538 24.02 30.91 -8.22
C ALA A 538 23.09 29.97 -9.01
N ALA A 539 22.34 29.10 -8.32
CA ALA A 539 21.43 28.14 -8.95
C ALA A 539 20.06 28.75 -9.29
N VAL A 540 19.63 29.78 -8.56
CA VAL A 540 18.25 30.28 -8.61
C VAL A 540 18.14 31.70 -9.19
N ALA A 541 19.03 32.63 -8.83
CA ALA A 541 18.88 34.02 -9.24
C ALA A 541 19.06 34.18 -10.76
N GLY A 542 18.11 34.82 -11.44
CA GLY A 542 18.13 35.04 -12.88
C GLY A 542 17.85 33.79 -13.74
N THR A 543 17.48 32.66 -13.15
CA THR A 543 17.15 31.45 -13.92
C THR A 543 15.78 31.57 -14.60
N PRO A 544 15.65 31.16 -15.89
CA PRO A 544 14.37 31.13 -16.57
C PRO A 544 13.49 29.92 -16.18
N ASP A 545 14.04 28.91 -15.49
CA ASP A 545 13.29 27.73 -15.03
C ASP A 545 12.96 27.84 -13.53
N VAL A 546 11.70 28.13 -13.22
CA VAL A 546 11.26 28.39 -11.84
C VAL A 546 11.18 27.13 -10.96
N ARG A 547 11.22 25.93 -11.55
CA ARG A 547 10.88 24.68 -10.87
C ARG A 547 11.72 24.42 -9.62
N LEU A 548 13.05 24.56 -9.74
CA LEU A 548 13.96 24.35 -8.60
C LEU A 548 13.67 25.34 -7.46
N ALA A 549 13.46 26.61 -7.78
CA ALA A 549 13.15 27.64 -6.79
C ALA A 549 11.81 27.40 -6.08
N VAL A 550 10.81 26.91 -6.80
CA VAL A 550 9.50 26.54 -6.24
C VAL A 550 9.65 25.32 -5.33
N ALA A 551 10.34 24.26 -5.76
CA ALA A 551 10.59 23.08 -4.94
C ALA A 551 11.35 23.42 -3.64
N LEU A 552 12.33 24.32 -3.71
CA LEU A 552 13.01 24.86 -2.52
C LEU A 552 12.06 25.68 -1.63
N ALA A 553 11.17 26.49 -2.20
CA ALA A 553 10.15 27.23 -1.45
C ALA A 553 9.13 26.30 -0.75
N HIS A 554 8.84 25.13 -1.35
CA HIS A 554 8.02 24.10 -0.72
C HIS A 554 8.69 23.55 0.54
N LEU A 555 9.97 23.17 0.46
CA LEU A 555 10.73 22.69 1.62
C LEU A 555 10.98 23.79 2.67
N GLU A 556 11.28 25.01 2.25
CA GLU A 556 11.43 26.20 3.10
C GLU A 556 10.23 26.39 4.03
N THR A 557 9.03 26.16 3.52
CA THR A 557 7.77 26.34 4.26
C THR A 557 7.26 25.06 4.92
N SER A 558 7.91 23.93 4.66
CA SER A 558 7.52 22.67 5.26
C SER A 558 7.84 22.65 6.74
N SER A 559 6.83 22.29 7.55
CA SER A 559 7.00 22.01 8.98
C SER A 559 7.46 20.57 9.24
N THR A 560 7.51 19.71 8.21
CA THR A 560 7.89 18.29 8.36
C THR A 560 9.39 18.06 8.20
N VAL A 561 10.11 19.03 7.64
CA VAL A 561 11.56 18.98 7.43
C VAL A 561 12.22 19.99 8.37
N SER A 562 13.06 19.50 9.28
CA SER A 562 13.81 20.33 10.21
C SER A 562 14.90 21.14 9.48
N ASP A 563 15.48 22.14 10.15
CA ASP A 563 16.59 22.91 9.58
C ASP A 563 17.83 22.04 9.31
N ALA A 564 18.10 21.04 10.14
CA ALA A 564 19.24 20.13 9.98
C ALA A 564 19.05 19.20 8.76
N ALA A 565 17.85 18.63 8.60
CA ALA A 565 17.52 17.83 7.43
C ALA A 565 17.52 18.69 6.14
N LEU A 566 16.97 19.90 6.23
CA LEU A 566 16.93 20.86 5.13
C LEU A 566 18.35 21.20 4.66
N GLU A 567 19.30 21.44 5.57
CA GLU A 567 20.68 21.76 5.22
C GLU A 567 21.33 20.67 4.36
N SER A 568 21.18 19.40 4.77
CA SER A 568 21.70 18.24 4.04
C SER A 568 21.08 18.12 2.65
N VAL A 569 19.75 18.20 2.57
CA VAL A 569 18.99 18.04 1.31
C VAL A 569 19.30 19.19 0.33
N VAL A 570 19.22 20.44 0.79
CA VAL A 570 19.43 21.62 -0.05
C VAL A 570 20.86 21.68 -0.56
N SER A 571 21.85 21.41 0.29
CA SER A 571 23.26 21.41 -0.12
C SER A 571 23.53 20.44 -1.25
N THR A 572 23.01 19.22 -1.15
CA THR A 572 23.18 18.18 -2.18
C THR A 572 22.38 18.48 -3.45
N ALA A 573 21.13 18.96 -3.32
CA ALA A 573 20.32 19.36 -4.46
C ALA A 573 20.97 20.48 -5.28
N LEU A 574 21.59 21.46 -4.61
CA LEU A 574 22.31 22.55 -5.29
C LEU A 574 23.61 22.08 -5.97
N VAL A 575 24.29 21.07 -5.41
CA VAL A 575 25.44 20.42 -6.08
C VAL A 575 25.00 19.71 -7.36
N LEU A 576 23.91 18.96 -7.30
CA LEU A 576 23.33 18.30 -8.48
C LEU A 576 22.93 19.32 -9.55
N ALA A 577 22.23 20.39 -9.16
CA ALA A 577 21.77 21.42 -10.08
C ALA A 577 22.93 22.25 -10.69
N GLY A 578 24.02 22.48 -9.94
CA GLY A 578 25.18 23.27 -10.38
C GLY A 578 26.27 22.49 -11.13
N GLY A 579 26.11 21.18 -11.32
CA GLY A 579 27.09 20.33 -11.97
C GLY A 579 27.24 20.53 -13.48
N VAL A 580 28.26 19.93 -14.09
CA VAL A 580 28.57 20.03 -15.55
C VAL A 580 27.48 19.39 -16.44
N GLN A 581 26.54 18.64 -15.84
CA GLN A 581 25.51 17.87 -16.54
C GLN A 581 24.24 18.67 -16.89
N GLY A 582 24.16 19.96 -16.57
CA GLY A 582 23.10 20.86 -17.02
C GLY A 582 21.68 20.41 -16.63
N ALA A 583 20.78 20.24 -17.61
CA ALA A 583 19.37 19.92 -17.38
C ALA A 583 19.15 18.59 -16.61
N ALA A 584 20.00 17.57 -16.83
CA ALA A 584 19.91 16.30 -16.11
C ALA A 584 20.15 16.48 -14.60
N GLY A 585 21.08 17.37 -14.22
CA GLY A 585 21.35 17.72 -12.83
C GLY A 585 20.15 18.41 -12.14
N THR A 586 19.38 19.20 -12.90
CA THR A 586 18.15 19.84 -12.39
C THR A 586 17.07 18.80 -12.09
N GLU A 587 16.84 17.84 -12.99
CA GLU A 587 15.85 16.78 -12.76
C GLU A 587 16.23 15.88 -11.57
N ALA A 588 17.52 15.55 -11.43
CA ALA A 588 18.03 14.82 -10.26
C ALA A 588 17.84 15.61 -8.95
N ALA A 589 18.10 16.92 -8.97
CA ALA A 589 17.87 17.80 -7.82
C ALA A 589 16.38 17.84 -7.45
N LEU A 590 15.48 18.02 -8.42
CA LEU A 590 14.03 17.99 -8.19
C LEU A 590 13.58 16.64 -7.63
N GLY A 591 14.12 15.53 -8.15
CA GLY A 591 13.87 14.18 -7.65
C GLY A 591 14.29 14.01 -6.18
N LEU A 592 15.44 14.56 -5.79
CA LEU A 592 15.91 14.54 -4.40
C LEU A 592 14.98 15.34 -3.47
N LEU A 593 14.62 16.57 -3.87
CA LEU A 593 13.72 17.40 -3.07
C LEU A 593 12.35 16.71 -2.86
N ALA A 594 11.81 16.10 -3.93
CA ALA A 594 10.56 15.35 -3.88
C ALA A 594 10.67 14.09 -3.00
N ALA A 595 11.77 13.33 -3.11
CA ALA A 595 11.99 12.15 -2.28
C ALA A 595 12.09 12.51 -0.79
N ALA A 596 12.79 13.60 -0.45
CA ALA A 596 12.90 14.09 0.92
C ALA A 596 11.54 14.53 1.50
N GLU A 597 10.73 15.25 0.71
CA GLU A 597 9.36 15.64 1.11
C GLU A 597 8.47 14.41 1.31
N ALA A 598 8.52 13.44 0.39
CA ALA A 598 7.76 12.19 0.48
C ALA A 598 8.14 11.35 1.70
N LEU A 599 9.45 11.20 1.99
CA LEU A 599 9.95 10.52 3.18
C LEU A 599 9.52 11.22 4.47
N ALA A 600 9.62 12.55 4.52
CA ALA A 600 9.18 13.34 5.66
C ALA A 600 7.66 13.21 5.90
N ALA A 601 6.86 13.15 4.83
CA ALA A 601 5.42 12.90 4.90
C ALA A 601 5.12 11.48 5.40
N ALA A 602 5.80 10.46 4.89
CA ALA A 602 5.62 9.06 5.30
C ALA A 602 5.95 8.86 6.80
N MET A 603 7.08 9.40 7.27
CA MET A 603 7.46 9.33 8.70
C MET A 603 6.55 10.16 9.62
N ARG A 604 5.72 11.07 9.07
CA ARG A 604 4.71 11.81 9.82
C ARG A 604 3.36 11.08 9.83
N ALA A 605 3.02 10.37 8.75
CA ALA A 605 1.76 9.65 8.63
C ALA A 605 1.60 8.55 9.68
N LEU A 606 2.68 7.82 9.96
CA LEU A 606 2.81 6.99 11.15
C LEU A 606 3.64 7.76 12.18
N ASP A 607 2.99 8.38 13.17
CA ASP A 607 3.65 9.18 14.22
C ASP A 607 4.43 8.30 15.22
N VAL A 608 5.44 7.56 14.73
CA VAL A 608 6.31 6.66 15.50
C VAL A 608 7.78 7.07 15.47
N TYR A 609 8.11 8.11 14.71
CA TYR A 609 9.46 8.66 14.57
C TYR A 609 9.61 9.95 15.38
N THR A 610 10.68 10.06 16.16
CA THR A 610 11.08 11.34 16.75
C THR A 610 11.62 12.30 15.69
N THR A 611 11.64 13.61 15.95
CA THR A 611 12.24 14.60 15.04
C THR A 611 13.69 14.26 14.71
N GLN A 612 14.49 13.84 15.69
CA GLN A 612 15.89 13.46 15.49
C GLN A 612 16.02 12.23 14.58
N GLU A 613 15.18 11.22 14.75
CA GLU A 613 15.20 10.02 13.89
C GLU A 613 14.83 10.38 12.44
N ARG A 614 13.84 11.27 12.23
CA ARG A 614 13.46 11.75 10.89
C ARG A 614 14.63 12.42 10.19
N ASP A 615 15.36 13.28 10.89
CA ASP A 615 16.53 13.99 10.36
C ASP A 615 17.66 13.03 9.98
N VAL A 616 17.93 12.03 10.84
CA VAL A 616 18.95 11.00 10.58
C VAL A 616 18.59 10.17 9.35
N VAL A 617 17.32 9.78 9.20
CA VAL A 617 16.85 9.01 8.03
C VAL A 617 17.05 9.82 6.75
N ILE A 618 16.58 11.07 6.71
CA ILE A 618 16.73 11.94 5.52
C ILE A 618 18.22 12.14 5.19
N ALA A 619 19.06 12.45 6.17
CA ALA A 619 20.49 12.65 5.95
C ALA A 619 21.18 11.39 5.40
N ARG A 620 20.82 10.20 5.88
CA ARG A 620 21.36 8.93 5.36
C ARG A 620 20.89 8.62 3.95
N VAL A 621 19.62 8.91 3.62
CA VAL A 621 19.11 8.78 2.25
C VAL A 621 19.88 9.71 1.30
N VAL A 622 20.09 10.97 1.68
CA VAL A 622 20.89 11.92 0.89
C VAL A 622 22.32 11.41 0.69
N ALA A 623 22.94 10.85 1.73
CA ALA A 623 24.31 10.34 1.67
C ALA A 623 24.48 9.08 0.82
N ALA A 624 23.42 8.28 0.64
CA ALA A 624 23.42 7.06 -0.19
C ALA A 624 23.35 7.34 -1.70
N LEU A 625 23.11 8.60 -2.11
CA LEU A 625 22.92 8.95 -3.52
C LEU A 625 24.25 9.28 -4.23
N PRO A 626 24.48 8.76 -5.46
CA PRO A 626 25.68 9.04 -6.25
C PRO A 626 25.59 10.40 -6.94
N VAL A 627 25.96 11.47 -6.22
CA VAL A 627 25.81 12.87 -6.67
C VAL A 627 26.56 13.21 -7.97
N GLU A 628 27.57 12.42 -8.32
CA GLU A 628 28.33 12.51 -9.57
C GLU A 628 27.58 11.97 -10.80
N ASP A 629 26.52 11.20 -10.61
CA ASP A 629 25.68 10.63 -11.67
C ASP A 629 24.23 11.07 -11.48
N ALA A 630 23.84 12.13 -12.20
CA ALA A 630 22.51 12.72 -12.08
C ALA A 630 21.41 11.76 -12.54
N ALA A 631 21.62 11.01 -13.63
CA ALA A 631 20.62 10.08 -14.15
C ALA A 631 20.37 8.93 -13.17
N ARG A 632 21.44 8.40 -12.58
CA ARG A 632 21.34 7.36 -11.55
C ARG A 632 20.71 7.88 -10.27
N THR A 633 21.09 9.08 -9.83
CA THR A 633 20.49 9.74 -8.67
C THR A 633 18.99 9.94 -8.85
N GLU A 634 18.55 10.42 -10.02
CA GLU A 634 17.13 10.60 -10.32
C GLU A 634 16.37 9.26 -10.26
N ALA A 635 16.94 8.19 -10.83
CA ALA A 635 16.34 6.85 -10.78
C ALA A 635 16.23 6.31 -9.35
N LEU A 636 17.26 6.52 -8.52
CA LEU A 636 17.29 6.13 -7.11
C LEU A 636 16.32 6.94 -6.24
N CYS A 637 16.18 8.25 -6.49
CA CYS A 637 15.16 9.08 -5.83
C CYS A 637 13.74 8.60 -6.18
N ARG A 638 13.51 8.23 -7.45
CA ARG A 638 12.25 7.61 -7.89
C ARG A 638 12.01 6.27 -7.18
N PHE A 639 13.04 5.43 -7.03
CA PHE A 639 12.95 4.18 -6.28
C PHE A 639 12.60 4.41 -4.80
N ALA A 640 13.30 5.33 -4.11
CA ALA A 640 13.04 5.69 -2.71
C ALA A 640 11.59 6.16 -2.48
N THR A 641 11.04 6.92 -3.43
CA THR A 641 9.66 7.42 -3.36
C THR A 641 8.61 6.33 -3.64
N ARG A 642 9.00 5.25 -4.33
CA ARG A 642 8.11 4.15 -4.76
C ARG A 642 8.06 2.98 -3.80
N SER A 643 9.17 2.69 -3.12
CA SER A 643 9.26 1.55 -2.21
C SER A 643 8.21 1.63 -1.09
N SER A 644 7.60 0.49 -0.77
CA SER A 644 6.72 0.31 0.39
C SER A 644 7.49 -0.03 1.67
N ALA A 645 8.82 -0.12 1.61
CA ALA A 645 9.67 -0.40 2.77
C ALA A 645 9.51 0.66 3.87
N PRO A 646 9.85 0.30 5.13
CA PRO A 646 9.93 1.27 6.20
C PRO A 646 10.85 2.44 5.84
N PRO A 647 10.47 3.71 6.13
CA PRO A 647 11.33 4.87 5.86
C PRO A 647 12.73 4.74 6.47
N ALA A 648 12.84 4.10 7.63
CA ALA A 648 14.11 3.83 8.32
C ALA A 648 15.05 2.90 7.55
N GLU A 649 14.55 2.20 6.53
CA GLU A 649 15.27 1.17 5.78
C GLU A 649 15.59 1.56 4.33
N ILE A 650 15.00 2.66 3.85
CA ILE A 650 15.15 3.14 2.47
C ILE A 650 16.62 3.41 2.12
N TYR A 651 17.41 4.01 3.02
CA TYR A 651 18.82 4.29 2.70
C TYR A 651 19.65 3.01 2.50
N ARG A 652 19.33 1.91 3.19
CA ARG A 652 20.02 0.63 2.98
C ARG A 652 19.60 -0.03 1.67
N LEU A 653 18.33 0.08 1.31
CA LEU A 653 17.86 -0.35 -0.01
C LEU A 653 18.53 0.46 -1.13
N LEU A 654 18.73 1.76 -0.93
CA LEU A 654 19.47 2.62 -1.86
C LEU A 654 20.94 2.20 -1.96
N ASP A 655 21.60 1.90 -0.84
CA ASP A 655 22.99 1.41 -0.84
C ASP A 655 23.14 0.11 -1.67
N LEU A 656 22.17 -0.80 -1.57
CA LEU A 656 22.13 -2.03 -2.39
C LEU A 656 21.86 -1.74 -3.86
N ALA A 657 20.88 -0.87 -4.17
CA ALA A 657 20.56 -0.46 -5.54
C ALA A 657 21.69 0.37 -6.21
N ALA A 658 22.49 1.08 -5.42
CA ALA A 658 23.69 1.78 -5.87
C ALA A 658 24.83 0.81 -6.23
N GLN A 659 24.78 -0.44 -5.77
CA GLN A 659 25.76 -1.48 -6.12
C GLN A 659 25.29 -2.37 -7.28
N ASP A 660 23.98 -2.52 -7.46
CA ASP A 660 23.35 -3.36 -8.49
C ASP A 660 22.18 -2.62 -9.14
N GLU A 661 22.35 -2.24 -10.42
CA GLU A 661 21.35 -1.44 -11.16
C GLU A 661 20.02 -2.17 -11.37
N GLU A 662 20.00 -3.51 -11.36
CA GLU A 662 18.77 -4.29 -11.52
C GLU A 662 18.01 -4.46 -10.20
N PHE A 663 18.68 -4.29 -9.06
CA PHE A 663 18.12 -4.57 -7.74
C PHE A 663 16.85 -3.78 -7.45
N ALA A 664 16.84 -2.46 -7.72
CA ALA A 664 15.66 -1.61 -7.51
C ALA A 664 14.45 -2.10 -8.35
N ALA A 665 14.70 -2.52 -9.59
CA ALA A 665 13.65 -3.02 -10.47
C ALA A 665 13.10 -4.37 -10.00
N LEU A 666 13.97 -5.27 -9.53
CA LEU A 666 13.60 -6.58 -8.97
C LEU A 666 12.79 -6.43 -7.69
N TYR A 667 13.21 -5.56 -6.76
CA TYR A 667 12.47 -5.27 -5.53
C TYR A 667 11.05 -4.75 -5.82
N LEU A 668 10.92 -3.73 -6.67
CA LEU A 668 9.60 -3.22 -7.08
C LEU A 668 8.78 -4.29 -7.84
N ALA A 669 9.42 -5.24 -8.53
CA ALA A 669 8.71 -6.35 -9.17
C ALA A 669 8.12 -7.33 -8.14
N VAL A 670 8.82 -7.59 -7.02
CA VAL A 670 8.29 -8.40 -5.91
C VAL A 670 7.09 -7.71 -5.25
N GLU A 671 7.18 -6.41 -4.97
CA GLU A 671 6.07 -5.63 -4.41
C GLU A 671 4.82 -5.68 -5.31
N ARG A 672 5.01 -5.49 -6.62
CA ARG A 672 3.92 -5.62 -7.60
C ARG A 672 3.33 -7.03 -7.65
N GLY A 673 4.18 -8.06 -7.60
CA GLY A 673 3.74 -9.45 -7.63
C GLY A 673 2.89 -9.83 -6.40
N ARG A 674 3.19 -9.25 -5.23
CA ARG A 674 2.38 -9.39 -4.00
C ARG A 674 0.97 -8.83 -4.21
N VAL A 675 0.87 -7.60 -4.71
CA VAL A 675 -0.41 -6.94 -5.00
C VAL A 675 -1.21 -7.70 -6.07
N ASP A 676 -0.54 -8.15 -7.13
CA ASP A 676 -1.14 -8.96 -8.20
C ASP A 676 -1.72 -10.28 -7.67
N LEU A 677 -1.08 -10.91 -6.67
CA LEU A 677 -1.57 -12.14 -6.05
C LEU A 677 -2.80 -11.87 -5.17
N SER A 678 -2.77 -10.83 -4.33
CA SER A 678 -3.89 -10.47 -3.45
C SER A 678 -5.17 -10.15 -4.22
N GLY A 679 -5.05 -9.45 -5.35
CA GLY A 679 -6.17 -9.10 -6.23
C GLY A 679 -6.62 -10.19 -7.20
N ALA A 680 -5.92 -11.34 -7.26
CA ALA A 680 -6.21 -12.41 -8.20
C ALA A 680 -7.47 -13.21 -7.82
N ASP A 681 -8.29 -13.59 -8.79
CA ASP A 681 -9.35 -14.57 -8.53
C ASP A 681 -8.79 -16.00 -8.33
N ALA A 682 -9.64 -16.94 -7.93
CA ALA A 682 -9.24 -18.33 -7.73
C ALA A 682 -8.57 -18.97 -8.97
N GLY A 683 -9.00 -18.62 -10.18
CA GLY A 683 -8.44 -19.17 -11.42
C GLY A 683 -7.05 -18.62 -11.76
N ASP A 684 -6.74 -17.38 -11.37
CA ASP A 684 -5.45 -16.72 -11.65
C ASP A 684 -4.44 -16.82 -10.50
N ALA A 685 -4.90 -16.97 -9.26
CA ALA A 685 -4.03 -16.92 -8.07
C ALA A 685 -2.81 -17.84 -8.16
N VAL A 686 -2.95 -19.04 -8.73
CA VAL A 686 -1.83 -19.99 -8.92
C VAL A 686 -0.77 -19.46 -9.89
N ARG A 687 -1.20 -18.86 -11.01
CA ARG A 687 -0.30 -18.28 -12.01
C ARG A 687 0.41 -17.05 -11.45
N ARG A 688 -0.29 -16.22 -10.68
CA ARG A 688 0.30 -15.07 -9.97
C ARG A 688 1.28 -15.50 -8.89
N GLY A 689 0.95 -16.53 -8.12
CA GLY A 689 1.86 -17.12 -7.14
C GLY A 689 3.16 -17.60 -7.81
N ARG A 690 3.07 -18.28 -8.96
CA ARG A 690 4.26 -18.69 -9.72
C ARG A 690 5.11 -17.50 -10.19
N ALA A 691 4.47 -16.50 -10.79
CA ALA A 691 5.16 -15.30 -11.26
C ALA A 691 5.84 -14.53 -10.11
N LEU A 692 5.19 -14.47 -8.95
CA LEU A 692 5.74 -13.90 -7.73
C LEU A 692 6.97 -14.70 -7.24
N ASN A 693 6.86 -16.03 -7.21
CA ASN A 693 7.98 -16.89 -6.81
C ASN A 693 9.18 -16.74 -7.74
N ASP A 694 8.97 -16.70 -9.06
CA ASP A 694 10.05 -16.51 -10.04
C ASP A 694 10.72 -15.14 -9.89
N THR A 695 9.93 -14.09 -9.62
CA THR A 695 10.43 -12.74 -9.36
C THR A 695 11.23 -12.69 -8.06
N TYR A 696 10.74 -13.36 -7.00
CA TYR A 696 11.44 -13.45 -5.72
C TYR A 696 12.78 -14.18 -5.86
N ARG A 697 12.83 -15.30 -6.60
CA ARG A 697 14.09 -16.01 -6.88
C ARG A 697 15.10 -15.15 -7.59
N ALA A 698 14.67 -14.35 -8.57
CA ALA A 698 15.52 -13.40 -9.27
C ALA A 698 16.04 -12.31 -8.31
N TYR A 699 15.18 -11.79 -7.45
CA TYR A 699 15.54 -10.84 -6.40
C TYR A 699 16.53 -11.42 -5.38
N GLU A 700 16.30 -12.61 -4.84
CA GLU A 700 17.18 -13.27 -3.86
C GLU A 700 18.52 -13.67 -4.48
N SER A 701 18.55 -13.94 -5.78
CA SER A 701 19.78 -14.27 -6.53
C SER A 701 20.58 -13.05 -6.99
N ALA A 702 20.06 -11.82 -6.77
CA ALA A 702 20.67 -10.58 -7.20
C ALA A 702 22.10 -10.43 -6.65
N ALA A 703 22.97 -9.73 -7.39
CA ALA A 703 24.37 -9.58 -7.01
C ALA A 703 24.51 -8.81 -5.69
N ALA A 704 23.57 -7.90 -5.41
CA ALA A 704 23.48 -7.14 -4.17
C ALA A 704 23.52 -7.98 -2.88
N TRP A 705 23.09 -9.25 -2.91
CA TRP A 705 23.11 -10.13 -1.74
C TRP A 705 24.46 -10.86 -1.53
N ARG A 706 25.33 -10.90 -2.55
CA ARG A 706 26.59 -11.65 -2.52
C ARG A 706 27.62 -10.91 -1.67
N GLY A 707 28.08 -11.54 -0.58
CA GLY A 707 29.06 -10.94 0.35
C GLY A 707 28.55 -10.65 1.76
N GLY A 708 27.34 -11.14 2.10
CA GLY A 708 26.74 -10.95 3.42
C GLY A 708 25.79 -9.76 3.48
N GLY A 709 24.91 -9.61 2.46
CA GLY A 709 23.90 -8.54 2.38
C GLY A 709 22.99 -8.44 3.62
N ASP A 710 22.07 -7.47 3.62
CA ASP A 710 21.27 -7.17 4.81
C ASP A 710 20.14 -8.19 5.05
N ALA A 711 20.40 -9.16 5.93
CA ALA A 711 19.45 -10.21 6.30
C ALA A 711 18.10 -9.67 6.79
N VAL A 712 18.07 -8.49 7.43
CA VAL A 712 16.82 -7.89 7.92
C VAL A 712 15.94 -7.43 6.76
N LEU A 713 16.52 -6.88 5.68
CA LEU A 713 15.75 -6.48 4.50
C LEU A 713 15.17 -7.69 3.76
N LEU A 714 15.94 -8.77 3.69
CA LEU A 714 15.48 -10.02 3.12
C LEU A 714 14.34 -10.62 3.95
N ASP A 715 14.45 -10.62 5.28
CA ASP A 715 13.42 -11.12 6.19
C ASP A 715 12.15 -10.25 6.17
N LEU A 716 12.27 -8.92 6.05
CA LEU A 716 11.11 -8.04 5.82
C LEU A 716 10.37 -8.43 4.53
N THR A 717 11.12 -8.69 3.45
CA THR A 717 10.53 -9.12 2.17
C THR A 717 9.85 -10.50 2.32
N ARG A 718 10.42 -11.42 3.10
CA ARG A 718 9.83 -12.74 3.37
C ARG A 718 8.57 -12.66 4.22
N ASN A 719 8.55 -11.84 5.27
CA ASN A 719 7.36 -11.59 6.09
C ASN A 719 6.21 -11.05 5.24
N ASP A 720 6.52 -10.07 4.40
CA ASP A 720 5.61 -9.55 3.41
C ASP A 720 5.03 -10.68 2.53
N LEU A 721 5.86 -11.55 1.94
CA LEU A 721 5.38 -12.68 1.14
C LEU A 721 4.48 -13.65 1.93
N ILE A 722 4.84 -13.94 3.18
CA ILE A 722 4.07 -14.81 4.09
C ILE A 722 2.64 -14.26 4.26
N GLU A 723 2.50 -12.97 4.55
CA GLU A 723 1.19 -12.35 4.77
C GLU A 723 0.38 -12.21 3.46
N ALA A 724 1.03 -11.98 2.32
CA ALA A 724 0.34 -11.95 1.02
C ALA A 724 -0.27 -13.32 0.67
N TYR A 725 0.46 -14.41 0.91
CA TYR A 725 -0.05 -15.77 0.71
C TYR A 725 -1.15 -16.13 1.71
N ASP A 726 -0.98 -15.82 3.00
CA ASP A 726 -2.00 -16.07 4.04
C ASP A 726 -3.31 -15.34 3.72
N SER A 727 -3.24 -14.03 3.45
CA SER A 727 -4.41 -13.22 3.09
C SER A 727 -5.14 -13.75 1.85
N THR A 728 -4.38 -14.13 0.80
CA THR A 728 -4.94 -14.71 -0.43
C THR A 728 -5.64 -16.04 -0.15
N LEU A 729 -5.00 -16.93 0.61
CA LEU A 729 -5.54 -18.23 0.95
C LEU A 729 -6.76 -18.13 1.88
N LYS A 730 -6.74 -17.22 2.85
CA LYS A 730 -7.87 -16.94 3.74
C LYS A 730 -9.09 -16.47 2.92
N ARG A 731 -8.90 -15.59 1.94
CA ARG A 731 -9.99 -15.19 1.03
C ARG A 731 -10.54 -16.37 0.24
N LEU A 732 -9.67 -17.14 -0.41
CA LEU A 732 -10.09 -18.32 -1.20
C LEU A 732 -10.81 -19.36 -0.32
N LEU A 733 -10.38 -19.52 0.93
CA LEU A 733 -11.04 -20.38 1.90
C LEU A 733 -12.45 -19.87 2.25
N LEU A 734 -12.62 -18.56 2.47
CA LEU A 734 -13.95 -17.98 2.73
C LEU A 734 -14.89 -18.16 1.53
N GLU A 735 -14.38 -17.94 0.31
CA GLU A 735 -15.15 -18.20 -0.92
C GLU A 735 -15.57 -19.68 -1.03
N LEU A 736 -14.66 -20.59 -0.69
CA LEU A 736 -14.90 -22.03 -0.70
C LEU A 736 -15.91 -22.48 0.36
N VAL A 737 -15.88 -21.89 1.56
CA VAL A 737 -16.84 -22.18 2.63
C VAL A 737 -18.25 -21.71 2.23
N ASP A 738 -18.36 -20.54 1.59
CA ASP A 738 -19.62 -20.04 1.06
C ASP A 738 -20.12 -20.85 -0.15
N ARG A 739 -19.19 -21.38 -0.96
CA ARG A 739 -19.46 -22.14 -2.19
C ARG A 739 -18.55 -23.38 -2.27
N PRO A 740 -18.96 -24.52 -1.67
CA PRO A 740 -18.14 -25.73 -1.57
C PRO A 740 -18.08 -26.48 -2.91
N GLU A 741 -17.39 -25.88 -3.88
CA GLU A 741 -17.25 -26.38 -5.24
C GLU A 741 -15.83 -26.94 -5.48
N PRO A 742 -15.68 -27.97 -6.33
CA PRO A 742 -14.36 -28.55 -6.62
C PRO A 742 -13.37 -27.58 -7.26
N GLY A 743 -13.84 -26.56 -8.00
CA GLY A 743 -13.00 -25.56 -8.67
C GLY A 743 -12.22 -24.70 -7.68
N PRO A 744 -12.91 -23.89 -6.83
CA PRO A 744 -12.29 -23.12 -5.76
C PRO A 744 -11.43 -23.96 -4.81
N TYR A 745 -11.83 -25.20 -4.53
CA TYR A 745 -11.05 -26.11 -3.68
C TYR A 745 -9.69 -26.45 -4.31
N ARG A 746 -9.68 -26.77 -5.61
CA ARG A 746 -8.43 -27.03 -6.35
C ARG A 746 -7.55 -25.79 -6.40
N ALA A 747 -8.12 -24.62 -6.66
CA ALA A 747 -7.38 -23.36 -6.65
C ALA A 747 -6.71 -23.10 -5.29
N TYR A 748 -7.45 -23.30 -4.19
CA TYR A 748 -6.94 -23.18 -2.83
C TYR A 748 -5.74 -24.11 -2.59
N LEU A 749 -5.85 -25.39 -2.96
CA LEU A 749 -4.76 -26.37 -2.87
C LEU A 749 -3.56 -26.01 -3.76
N ASP A 750 -3.81 -25.47 -4.95
CA ASP A 750 -2.77 -25.10 -5.91
C ASP A 750 -1.98 -23.85 -5.46
N VAL A 751 -2.65 -22.88 -4.82
CA VAL A 751 -1.98 -21.73 -4.20
C VAL A 751 -1.17 -22.17 -2.98
N LEU A 752 -1.70 -23.07 -2.14
CA LEU A 752 -0.92 -23.71 -1.06
C LEU A 752 0.35 -24.39 -1.61
N ALA A 753 0.25 -25.06 -2.75
CA ALA A 753 1.41 -25.66 -3.41
C ALA A 753 2.41 -24.62 -3.94
N GLN A 754 1.95 -23.47 -4.44
CA GLN A 754 2.85 -22.36 -4.81
C GLN A 754 3.54 -21.77 -3.59
N TRP A 755 2.84 -21.65 -2.46
CA TRP A 755 3.47 -21.20 -1.23
C TRP A 755 4.54 -22.18 -0.74
N LEU A 756 4.26 -23.49 -0.74
CA LEU A 756 5.27 -24.51 -0.42
C LEU A 756 6.48 -24.45 -1.37
N ASP A 757 6.26 -24.14 -2.64
CA ASP A 757 7.33 -23.99 -3.62
C ASP A 757 8.24 -22.79 -3.30
N LEU A 758 7.66 -21.65 -2.88
CA LEU A 758 8.40 -20.49 -2.39
C LEU A 758 9.21 -20.81 -1.14
N VAL A 759 8.60 -21.52 -0.18
CA VAL A 759 9.21 -21.82 1.12
C VAL A 759 10.53 -22.59 0.98
N ARG A 760 10.72 -23.34 -0.11
CA ARG A 760 11.99 -24.04 -0.39
C ARG A 760 13.17 -23.08 -0.53
N GLU A 761 12.93 -21.84 -0.93
CA GLU A 761 13.97 -20.81 -1.07
C GLU A 761 14.41 -20.24 0.30
N PHE A 762 13.67 -20.51 1.39
CA PHE A 762 13.93 -19.90 2.71
C PHE A 762 15.04 -20.59 3.53
N GLY A 763 15.89 -21.39 2.90
CA GLY A 763 16.99 -22.10 3.56
C GLY A 763 16.50 -23.08 4.64
N LEU A 764 15.85 -24.16 4.22
CA LEU A 764 15.25 -25.16 5.13
C LEU A 764 16.30 -26.05 5.80
N SER A 765 16.06 -26.47 7.05
CA SER A 765 16.84 -27.55 7.68
C SER A 765 16.43 -28.92 7.12
N PRO A 766 17.25 -29.97 7.27
CA PRO A 766 16.91 -31.31 6.75
C PRO A 766 15.59 -31.89 7.29
N ARG A 767 15.17 -31.51 8.51
CA ARG A 767 13.86 -31.90 9.06
C ARG A 767 12.73 -31.20 8.32
N GLU A 768 12.88 -29.91 8.06
CA GLU A 768 11.89 -29.09 7.39
C GLU A 768 11.79 -29.41 5.89
N GLU A 769 12.90 -29.74 5.23
CA GLU A 769 12.87 -30.25 3.86
C GLU A 769 12.01 -31.51 3.73
N ARG A 770 12.15 -32.45 4.69
CA ARG A 770 11.30 -33.64 4.75
C ARG A 770 9.84 -33.29 5.02
N ALA A 771 9.59 -32.35 5.93
CA ALA A 771 8.24 -31.91 6.24
C ALA A 771 7.57 -31.24 5.03
N VAL A 772 8.25 -30.32 4.33
CA VAL A 772 7.76 -29.67 3.11
C VAL A 772 7.50 -30.69 1.99
N ALA A 773 8.35 -31.72 1.86
CA ALA A 773 8.06 -32.83 0.96
C ALA A 773 6.80 -33.62 1.37
N GLY A 774 6.63 -33.89 2.66
CA GLY A 774 5.42 -34.52 3.23
C GLY A 774 4.16 -33.69 3.03
N PHE A 775 4.22 -32.37 3.20
CA PHE A 775 3.13 -31.45 2.88
C PHE A 775 2.74 -31.51 1.40
N GLY A 776 3.72 -31.65 0.50
CA GLY A 776 3.45 -31.89 -0.92
C GLY A 776 2.67 -33.18 -1.17
N VAL A 777 2.96 -34.25 -0.42
CA VAL A 777 2.20 -35.51 -0.46
C VAL A 777 0.78 -35.30 0.07
N TRP A 778 0.59 -34.53 1.14
CA TRP A 778 -0.74 -34.20 1.67
C TRP A 778 -1.61 -33.45 0.67
N ILE A 779 -1.06 -32.41 0.02
CA ILE A 779 -1.77 -31.68 -1.03
C ILE A 779 -2.15 -32.60 -2.20
N ALA A 780 -1.26 -33.49 -2.62
CA ALA A 780 -1.58 -34.47 -3.66
C ALA A 780 -2.71 -35.42 -3.23
N GLY A 781 -2.68 -35.91 -1.98
CA GLY A 781 -3.75 -36.73 -1.42
C GLY A 781 -5.10 -36.01 -1.38
N TRP A 782 -5.13 -34.76 -0.92
CA TRP A 782 -6.36 -33.95 -0.89
C TRP A 782 -6.92 -33.63 -2.27
N ARG A 783 -6.09 -33.58 -3.32
CA ARG A 783 -6.57 -33.43 -4.71
C ARG A 783 -7.34 -34.66 -5.21
N GLU A 784 -7.01 -35.84 -4.68
CA GLU A 784 -7.62 -37.12 -5.04
C GLU A 784 -8.80 -37.48 -4.11
N ALA A 785 -8.82 -36.92 -2.90
CA ALA A 785 -9.89 -37.09 -1.91
C ALA A 785 -11.17 -36.29 -2.24
N ALA A 786 -12.25 -36.63 -1.56
CA ALA A 786 -13.48 -35.84 -1.60
C ALA A 786 -13.31 -34.49 -0.87
N LEU A 787 -14.07 -33.48 -1.30
CA LEU A 787 -14.11 -32.18 -0.65
C LEU A 787 -14.51 -32.34 0.84
N PRO A 788 -13.74 -31.79 1.80
CA PRO A 788 -14.05 -31.88 3.22
C PRO A 788 -15.41 -31.27 3.55
N SER A 789 -16.14 -31.87 4.50
CA SER A 789 -17.45 -31.36 4.96
C SER A 789 -17.36 -30.05 5.75
N ASP A 790 -16.20 -29.78 6.35
CA ASP A 790 -15.87 -28.57 7.08
C ASP A 790 -14.37 -28.27 6.98
N PHE A 791 -14.00 -27.05 7.34
CA PHE A 791 -12.63 -26.56 7.37
C PHE A 791 -12.22 -26.13 8.79
N ALA A 792 -12.84 -26.69 9.82
CA ALA A 792 -12.55 -26.31 11.19
C ALA A 792 -11.11 -26.69 11.59
N LEU A 793 -10.48 -25.85 12.39
CA LEU A 793 -9.18 -26.16 12.99
C LEU A 793 -9.37 -27.10 14.18
N LYS A 794 -8.35 -27.91 14.49
CA LYS A 794 -8.36 -28.89 15.56
C LYS A 794 -7.30 -28.44 16.55
N GLU A 795 -7.72 -28.15 17.78
CA GLU A 795 -6.85 -27.53 18.79
C GLU A 795 -5.60 -28.37 19.10
N ASP A 796 -5.69 -29.71 18.98
CA ASP A 796 -4.58 -30.62 19.25
C ASP A 796 -3.54 -30.73 18.10
N GLN A 797 -3.78 -30.09 16.96
CA GLN A 797 -2.92 -30.11 15.77
C GLN A 797 -2.08 -28.83 15.64
N THR A 798 -1.10 -28.67 16.54
CA THR A 798 -0.15 -27.54 16.48
C THR A 798 0.75 -27.62 15.24
N TRP A 799 1.31 -26.48 14.81
CA TRP A 799 2.21 -26.42 13.66
C TRP A 799 3.46 -27.32 13.82
N GLU A 800 4.02 -27.41 15.04
CA GLU A 800 5.16 -28.31 15.34
C GLU A 800 4.80 -29.78 15.12
N ARG A 801 3.62 -30.18 15.61
CA ARG A 801 3.12 -31.55 15.47
C ARG A 801 2.86 -31.88 14.00
N LEU A 802 2.31 -30.95 13.23
CA LEU A 802 2.08 -31.13 11.80
C LEU A 802 3.39 -31.23 11.01
N LEU A 803 4.42 -30.45 11.33
CA LEU A 803 5.76 -30.60 10.76
C LEU A 803 6.34 -32.00 11.04
N ASP A 804 6.23 -32.50 12.27
CA ASP A 804 6.73 -33.82 12.63
C ASP A 804 5.98 -34.94 11.91
N MET A 805 4.65 -34.88 11.93
CA MET A 805 3.81 -35.84 11.21
C MET A 805 4.14 -35.88 9.72
N ALA A 806 4.34 -34.73 9.08
CA ALA A 806 4.71 -34.65 7.67
C ALA A 806 6.12 -35.22 7.42
N ALA A 807 7.09 -34.90 8.28
CA ALA A 807 8.46 -35.40 8.17
C ALA A 807 8.56 -36.92 8.43
N GLU A 808 7.64 -37.49 9.23
CA GLU A 808 7.50 -38.92 9.51
C GLU A 808 6.70 -39.67 8.43
N GLY A 809 6.09 -38.95 7.48
CA GLY A 809 5.31 -39.55 6.38
C GLY A 809 3.91 -40.03 6.77
N VAL A 810 3.31 -39.42 7.79
CA VAL A 810 1.90 -39.66 8.14
C VAL A 810 1.00 -39.21 6.99
N MET A 811 -0.04 -39.99 6.64
CA MET A 811 -0.95 -39.68 5.53
C MET A 811 -2.22 -38.96 6.00
N VAL A 812 -2.85 -38.17 5.12
CA VAL A 812 -4.06 -37.36 5.41
C VAL A 812 -5.28 -38.19 5.84
N ASP A 813 -5.42 -39.42 5.34
CA ASP A 813 -6.55 -40.31 5.65
C ASP A 813 -6.30 -41.24 6.86
N SER A 814 -5.17 -41.08 7.55
CA SER A 814 -4.90 -41.84 8.77
C SER A 814 -5.63 -41.22 9.97
N GLU A 815 -5.96 -42.02 11.00
CA GLU A 815 -6.56 -41.52 12.25
C GLU A 815 -5.75 -40.38 12.91
N LYS A 816 -4.46 -40.28 12.57
CA LYS A 816 -3.53 -39.28 13.11
C LYS A 816 -3.32 -38.08 12.18
N GLY A 817 -3.72 -38.14 10.91
CA GLY A 817 -3.46 -37.11 9.89
C GLY A 817 -4.35 -35.87 10.02
N PRO A 818 -4.00 -34.76 9.32
CA PRO A 818 -4.87 -33.59 9.25
C PRO A 818 -6.10 -33.88 8.38
N GLY A 819 -7.29 -33.56 8.90
CA GLY A 819 -8.56 -33.87 8.22
C GLY A 819 -8.94 -32.92 7.09
N ASN A 820 -8.31 -31.74 7.01
CA ASN A 820 -8.57 -30.74 5.98
C ASN A 820 -7.31 -29.89 5.70
N PRO A 821 -7.21 -29.23 4.54
CA PRO A 821 -6.04 -28.42 4.17
C PRO A 821 -5.93 -27.09 4.92
N HIS A 822 -6.98 -26.61 5.60
CA HIS A 822 -6.89 -25.40 6.41
C HIS A 822 -5.91 -25.57 7.60
N GLN A 823 -5.76 -26.79 8.11
CA GLN A 823 -4.73 -27.12 9.11
C GLN A 823 -3.32 -26.83 8.59
N LEU A 824 -3.01 -27.24 7.35
CA LEU A 824 -1.72 -26.97 6.73
C LEU A 824 -1.54 -25.47 6.46
N HIS A 825 -2.58 -24.79 5.97
CA HIS A 825 -2.57 -23.35 5.78
C HIS A 825 -2.16 -22.60 7.05
N ASN A 826 -2.89 -22.83 8.14
CA ASN A 826 -2.60 -22.20 9.43
C ASN A 826 -1.22 -22.60 9.97
N ALA A 827 -0.82 -23.86 9.80
CA ALA A 827 0.50 -24.33 10.23
C ALA A 827 1.65 -23.67 9.44
N LEU A 828 1.50 -23.47 8.13
CA LEU A 828 2.49 -22.78 7.31
C LEU A 828 2.66 -21.32 7.76
N HIS A 829 1.56 -20.60 7.95
CA HIS A 829 1.61 -19.23 8.45
C HIS A 829 2.33 -19.14 9.80
N GLN A 830 1.90 -19.94 10.77
CA GLN A 830 2.48 -19.94 12.13
C GLN A 830 3.96 -20.35 12.14
N TRP A 831 4.33 -21.43 11.43
CA TRP A 831 5.71 -21.91 11.36
C TRP A 831 6.63 -20.90 10.67
N LEU A 832 6.21 -20.32 9.55
CA LEU A 832 7.05 -19.38 8.81
C LEU A 832 7.25 -18.07 9.58
N LEU A 833 6.22 -17.59 10.28
CA LEU A 833 6.35 -16.47 11.20
C LEU A 833 7.22 -16.80 12.40
N ASP A 834 7.16 -18.02 12.95
CA ASP A 834 8.07 -18.45 14.01
C ASP A 834 9.54 -18.47 13.55
N ARG A 835 9.78 -18.88 12.30
CA ARG A 835 11.12 -18.90 11.70
C ARG A 835 11.72 -17.52 11.47
N THR A 836 10.93 -16.50 11.22
CA THR A 836 11.46 -15.17 10.86
C THR A 836 12.03 -14.47 12.10
N ALA A 837 13.19 -13.82 11.94
CA ALA A 837 13.84 -13.14 13.04
C ALA A 837 13.01 -11.93 13.50
N ARG A 838 13.07 -11.61 14.80
CA ARG A 838 12.48 -10.37 15.31
C ARG A 838 13.20 -9.20 14.66
N TYR A 839 12.43 -8.23 14.17
CA TYR A 839 12.99 -6.99 13.66
C TYR A 839 13.85 -6.32 14.76
N PRO A 840 15.12 -5.95 14.48
CA PRO A 840 16.02 -5.51 15.53
C PRO A 840 15.57 -4.20 16.18
N ALA A 841 15.50 -4.17 17.51
CA ALA A 841 15.01 -3.02 18.26
C ALA A 841 15.84 -1.76 17.99
N GLU A 842 17.16 -1.90 17.81
CA GLU A 842 18.07 -0.82 17.47
C GLU A 842 17.84 -0.21 16.08
N ARG A 843 17.13 -0.93 15.18
CA ARG A 843 16.71 -0.43 13.86
C ARG A 843 15.28 0.12 13.88
N ALA A 844 14.50 -0.16 14.92
CA ALA A 844 13.12 0.30 15.03
C ALA A 844 13.07 1.76 15.45
N PRO A 845 12.15 2.58 14.91
CA PRO A 845 11.87 3.91 15.45
C PRO A 845 11.42 3.84 16.91
N ALA A 846 11.65 4.90 17.68
CA ALA A 846 11.32 4.93 19.11
C ALA A 846 9.86 4.56 19.41
N GLY A 847 8.91 5.04 18.62
CA GLY A 847 7.50 4.71 18.79
C GLY A 847 7.20 3.24 18.51
N VAL A 848 7.82 2.64 17.48
CA VAL A 848 7.67 1.20 17.20
C VAL A 848 8.25 0.36 18.33
N ARG A 849 9.45 0.70 18.83
CA ARG A 849 10.05 0.04 20.00
C ARG A 849 9.11 0.09 21.20
N GLU A 850 8.49 1.24 21.45
CA GLU A 850 7.58 1.41 22.59
C GLU A 850 6.28 0.63 22.41
N LEU A 851 5.66 0.64 21.22
CA LEU A 851 4.48 -0.18 20.95
C LEU A 851 4.79 -1.68 21.07
N GLN A 852 5.97 -2.12 20.59
CA GLN A 852 6.45 -3.48 20.80
C GLN A 852 6.60 -3.78 22.29
N ARG A 853 7.24 -2.90 23.07
CA ARG A 853 7.39 -3.07 24.51
C ARG A 853 6.04 -3.15 25.23
N LEU A 854 5.06 -2.34 24.84
CA LEU A 854 3.71 -2.36 25.41
C LEU A 854 2.95 -3.64 25.05
N SER A 855 3.17 -4.14 23.84
CA SER A 855 2.56 -5.38 23.35
C SER A 855 3.19 -6.61 24.00
N ASP A 856 4.52 -6.61 24.17
CA ASP A 856 5.34 -7.71 24.67
C ASP A 856 4.72 -8.31 25.94
N ARG A 857 4.68 -9.65 26.00
CA ARG A 857 4.37 -10.41 27.21
C ARG A 857 5.61 -11.14 27.68
N PHE A 858 5.54 -11.59 28.93
CA PHE A 858 6.36 -12.70 29.41
C PHE A 858 6.20 -13.95 28.52
N GLY A 859 7.25 -14.31 27.80
CA GLY A 859 7.21 -15.37 26.80
C GLY A 859 8.46 -15.45 25.92
N PRO A 860 8.61 -16.50 25.12
CA PRO A 860 9.66 -16.59 24.13
C PRO A 860 9.73 -15.47 23.11
N GLY A 861 10.90 -14.86 22.93
CA GLY A 861 11.19 -14.00 21.77
C GLY A 861 10.62 -12.57 21.82
N GLY A 862 9.64 -12.32 22.70
CA GLY A 862 8.80 -11.13 22.64
C GLY A 862 7.96 -11.10 21.37
N ASN A 863 7.04 -10.15 21.29
CA ASN A 863 6.14 -10.05 20.17
C ASN A 863 6.90 -9.60 18.94
N LYS A 864 6.63 -10.27 17.83
CA LYS A 864 7.25 -9.92 16.57
C LYS A 864 6.54 -8.71 15.98
N LEU A 865 7.36 -7.84 15.40
CA LEU A 865 6.89 -6.95 14.36
C LEU A 865 6.70 -7.83 13.13
N LEU A 866 5.45 -8.26 12.92
CA LEU A 866 5.09 -9.17 11.84
C LEU A 866 5.28 -8.46 10.50
N ARG A 867 4.94 -7.18 10.46
CA ARG A 867 5.07 -6.36 9.27
C ARG A 867 5.45 -4.93 9.60
N PHE A 868 6.31 -4.36 8.77
CA PHE A 868 6.66 -2.95 8.83
C PHE A 868 6.82 -2.42 7.41
N THR A 869 5.99 -1.45 7.06
CA THR A 869 5.96 -0.80 5.75
C THR A 869 5.91 0.71 5.91
N ARG A 870 5.87 1.43 4.79
CA ARG A 870 5.74 2.89 4.72
C ARG A 870 4.52 3.42 5.47
N ASP A 871 3.41 2.70 5.44
CA ASP A 871 2.10 3.14 5.93
C ASP A 871 1.42 2.14 6.86
N ALA A 872 2.10 1.07 7.28
CA ALA A 872 1.55 0.15 8.26
C ALA A 872 2.60 -0.53 9.16
N ILE A 873 2.19 -0.82 10.40
CA ILE A 873 2.93 -1.59 11.40
C ILE A 873 1.99 -2.69 11.89
N GLU A 874 2.40 -3.95 11.80
CA GLU A 874 1.64 -5.06 12.37
C GLU A 874 2.39 -5.67 13.54
N LEU A 875 1.75 -5.62 14.70
CA LEU A 875 2.31 -6.19 15.93
C LEU A 875 1.58 -7.47 16.26
N ASP A 876 2.37 -8.51 16.52
CA ASP A 876 1.85 -9.69 17.21
C ASP A 876 1.38 -9.30 18.62
N VAL A 877 0.28 -9.89 19.04
CA VAL A 877 -0.30 -9.72 20.38
C VAL A 877 -0.58 -11.13 20.93
N PRO A 878 0.29 -11.68 21.79
CA PRO A 878 0.16 -13.04 22.28
C PRO A 878 -1.06 -13.10 23.18
N LEU A 879 -2.11 -13.73 22.70
CA LEU A 879 -3.28 -14.10 23.46
C LEU A 879 -3.31 -15.62 23.53
N GLY A 880 -3.63 -16.17 24.70
CA GLY A 880 -3.67 -17.62 24.87
C GLY A 880 -4.75 -18.20 23.97
N ILE A 881 -4.39 -19.28 23.28
CA ILE A 881 -5.22 -20.17 22.45
C ILE A 881 -5.22 -19.84 20.93
N HIS A 882 -5.28 -18.58 20.47
CA HIS A 882 -5.15 -18.23 19.03
C HIS A 882 -4.38 -16.91 18.80
N LYS A 883 -3.55 -16.86 17.74
CA LYS A 883 -2.79 -15.66 17.34
C LYS A 883 -3.75 -14.50 17.06
N ALA A 884 -3.52 -13.36 17.68
CA ALA A 884 -4.15 -12.10 17.36
C ALA A 884 -3.04 -11.08 17.03
N SER A 885 -3.18 -10.35 15.93
CA SER A 885 -2.30 -9.23 15.61
C SER A 885 -3.10 -7.93 15.58
N LEU A 886 -2.40 -6.82 15.80
CA LEU A 886 -2.94 -5.48 15.64
C LEU A 886 -2.21 -4.79 14.48
N MET A 887 -2.98 -4.40 13.47
CA MET A 887 -2.50 -3.65 12.32
C MET A 887 -2.73 -2.16 12.57
N PHE A 888 -1.65 -1.39 12.71
CA PHE A 888 -1.65 0.06 12.86
C PHE A 888 -1.47 0.70 11.49
N ARG A 889 -2.43 1.54 11.11
CA ARG A 889 -2.42 2.39 9.92
C ARG A 889 -2.58 3.86 10.34
N PRO A 890 -2.26 4.85 9.49
CA PRO A 890 -2.42 6.26 9.82
C PRO A 890 -3.82 6.61 10.31
N ASP A 891 -4.86 6.00 9.75
CA ASP A 891 -6.27 6.32 9.97
C ASP A 891 -7.00 5.35 10.90
N ARG A 892 -6.42 4.17 11.20
CA ARG A 892 -7.09 3.11 11.98
C ARG A 892 -6.13 2.11 12.61
N VAL A 893 -6.59 1.45 13.67
CA VAL A 893 -5.98 0.26 14.26
C VAL A 893 -6.98 -0.88 14.14
N GLU A 894 -6.61 -1.96 13.48
CA GLU A 894 -7.48 -3.11 13.19
C GLU A 894 -7.00 -4.36 13.93
N GLY A 895 -7.93 -5.21 14.34
CA GLY A 895 -7.62 -6.54 14.88
C GLY A 895 -8.77 -7.53 14.73
N GLU A 896 -8.47 -8.81 14.88
CA GLU A 896 -9.43 -9.92 14.85
C GLU A 896 -9.27 -10.81 16.08
N TRP A 897 -10.38 -11.22 16.70
CA TRP A 897 -10.40 -12.13 17.84
C TRP A 897 -11.34 -13.28 17.59
N THR A 898 -10.85 -14.50 17.76
CA THR A 898 -11.56 -15.72 17.44
C THR A 898 -11.93 -16.51 18.70
N GLU A 899 -13.12 -17.11 18.69
CA GLU A 899 -13.47 -18.20 19.59
C GLU A 899 -12.70 -19.48 19.22
N PRO A 900 -12.55 -20.41 20.17
CA PRO A 900 -12.12 -21.76 19.83
C PRO A 900 -12.98 -22.37 18.71
N PRO A 901 -12.39 -23.17 17.79
CA PRO A 901 -13.07 -23.66 16.59
C PRO A 901 -14.32 -24.52 16.83
N ASP A 902 -14.50 -25.08 18.02
CA ASP A 902 -15.60 -25.95 18.42
C ASP A 902 -16.77 -25.21 19.12
N VAL A 903 -16.63 -23.90 19.35
CA VAL A 903 -17.65 -23.07 20.00
C VAL A 903 -18.88 -22.84 19.12
N THR A 904 -20.07 -23.12 19.65
CA THR A 904 -21.33 -22.86 18.96
C THR A 904 -21.80 -21.41 19.13
N GLN A 905 -22.76 -20.95 18.30
CA GLN A 905 -23.34 -19.60 18.45
C GLN A 905 -23.93 -19.35 19.84
N ALA A 906 -24.38 -20.38 20.56
CA ALA A 906 -24.93 -20.21 21.91
C ALA A 906 -23.83 -19.90 22.94
N GLU A 907 -22.57 -20.22 22.65
CA GLU A 907 -21.42 -20.20 23.56
C GLU A 907 -20.43 -19.06 23.22
N ILE A 908 -20.85 -18.08 22.41
CA ILE A 908 -20.04 -16.88 22.06
C ILE A 908 -20.22 -15.74 23.07
N GLY A 909 -20.40 -16.06 24.35
CA GLY A 909 -20.59 -15.08 25.43
C GLY A 909 -19.42 -14.09 25.51
N ARG A 910 -18.18 -14.55 25.25
CA ARG A 910 -16.99 -13.69 25.20
C ARG A 910 -17.08 -12.60 24.15
N LEU A 911 -17.34 -12.98 22.88
CA LEU A 911 -17.47 -12.00 21.80
C LEU A 911 -18.64 -11.04 22.05
N THR A 912 -19.72 -11.53 22.67
CA THR A 912 -20.89 -10.71 23.03
C THR A 912 -20.55 -9.68 24.11
N GLY A 913 -19.84 -10.08 25.18
CA GLY A 913 -19.40 -9.16 26.23
C GLY A 913 -18.39 -8.13 25.72
N LEU A 914 -17.43 -8.56 24.90
CA LEU A 914 -16.44 -7.67 24.28
C LEU A 914 -17.10 -6.62 23.38
N ALA A 915 -18.10 -7.01 22.59
CA ALA A 915 -18.89 -6.08 21.77
C ALA A 915 -19.57 -4.99 22.61
N VAL A 916 -20.21 -5.36 23.71
CA VAL A 916 -20.83 -4.39 24.65
C VAL A 916 -19.79 -3.45 25.26
N LEU A 917 -18.63 -3.97 25.65
CA LEU A 917 -17.55 -3.14 26.20
C LEU A 917 -16.97 -2.19 25.14
N LEU A 918 -16.82 -2.62 23.89
CA LEU A 918 -16.37 -1.77 22.78
C LEU A 918 -17.35 -0.63 22.49
N ASP A 919 -18.66 -0.91 22.52
CA ASP A 919 -19.69 0.13 22.39
C ASP A 919 -19.58 1.17 23.52
N ARG A 920 -19.28 0.71 24.74
CA ARG A 920 -19.05 1.61 25.89
C ARG A 920 -17.73 2.36 25.80
N CYS A 921 -16.67 1.76 25.27
CA CYS A 921 -15.39 2.42 25.02
C CYS A 921 -15.56 3.67 24.14
N GLY A 922 -16.49 3.68 23.19
CA GLY A 922 -16.83 4.88 22.40
C GLY A 922 -17.31 6.07 23.23
N THR A 923 -17.83 5.82 24.45
CA THR A 923 -18.20 6.88 25.41
C THR A 923 -17.11 7.13 26.45
N TRP A 924 -16.41 6.09 26.89
CA TRP A 924 -15.38 6.19 27.92
C TRP A 924 -14.09 6.81 27.39
N PHE A 925 -13.78 6.66 26.11
CA PHE A 925 -12.57 7.14 25.43
C PHE A 925 -12.94 7.96 24.18
N PRO A 926 -13.46 9.20 24.32
CA PRO A 926 -13.85 10.06 23.19
C PRO A 926 -12.68 10.46 22.28
N GLU A 927 -11.44 10.15 22.68
CA GLU A 927 -10.23 10.31 21.87
C GLU A 927 -10.22 9.37 20.64
N LEU A 928 -11.05 8.32 20.66
CA LEU A 928 -11.13 7.25 19.66
C LEU A 928 -12.58 6.95 19.27
N VAL A 929 -12.79 6.45 18.06
CA VAL A 929 -14.07 5.91 17.57
C VAL A 929 -13.91 4.43 17.32
N PHE A 930 -14.79 3.61 17.90
CA PHE A 930 -14.74 2.15 17.77
C PHE A 930 -15.79 1.65 16.78
N ARG A 931 -15.40 0.65 15.99
CA ARG A 931 -16.30 -0.15 15.15
C ARG A 931 -15.99 -1.62 15.37
N TRP A 932 -17.00 -2.47 15.28
CA TRP A 932 -16.80 -3.90 15.36
C TRP A 932 -17.87 -4.66 14.57
N GLU A 933 -17.51 -5.87 14.16
CA GLU A 933 -18.40 -6.80 13.47
C GLU A 933 -18.15 -8.21 13.99
N ARG A 934 -19.22 -8.98 14.18
CA ARG A 934 -19.13 -10.39 14.56
C ARG A 934 -19.53 -11.29 13.39
N VAL A 935 -18.63 -12.17 12.99
CA VAL A 935 -18.76 -13.01 11.79
C VAL A 935 -18.31 -14.45 12.07
N LEU A 936 -18.87 -15.42 11.35
CA LEU A 936 -18.40 -16.82 11.38
C LEU A 936 -17.44 -17.03 10.20
N LEU A 937 -16.14 -17.14 10.46
CA LEU A 937 -15.10 -17.28 9.43
C LEU A 937 -14.56 -18.71 9.41
N ALA A 938 -14.78 -19.43 8.30
CA ALA A 938 -14.32 -20.80 8.12
C ALA A 938 -14.66 -21.76 9.28
N GLY A 939 -15.84 -21.58 9.90
CA GLY A 939 -16.30 -22.37 11.04
C GLY A 939 -15.96 -21.78 12.41
N THR A 940 -15.20 -20.68 12.47
CA THR A 940 -14.76 -20.05 13.73
C THR A 940 -15.42 -18.69 13.94
N TRP A 941 -16.11 -18.50 15.07
CA TRP A 941 -16.70 -17.20 15.42
C TRP A 941 -15.60 -16.17 15.67
N THR A 942 -15.69 -15.03 15.00
CA THR A 942 -14.67 -13.98 15.01
C THR A 942 -15.30 -12.61 15.27
N LEU A 943 -14.69 -11.82 16.14
CA LEU A 943 -14.96 -10.40 16.34
C LEU A 943 -13.86 -9.60 15.64
N ARG A 944 -14.23 -8.85 14.61
CA ARG A 944 -13.36 -7.87 13.96
C ARG A 944 -13.57 -6.53 14.65
N VAL A 945 -12.49 -5.84 14.99
CA VAL A 945 -12.60 -4.52 15.62
C VAL A 945 -11.69 -3.52 14.92
N GLU A 946 -12.11 -2.26 15.01
CA GLU A 946 -11.39 -1.12 14.48
C GLU A 946 -11.47 0.04 15.48
N ALA A 947 -10.33 0.68 15.75
CA ALA A 947 -10.27 1.98 16.40
C ALA A 947 -9.82 3.04 15.40
N ARG A 948 -10.53 4.17 15.34
CA ARG A 948 -10.24 5.34 14.50
C ARG A 948 -9.92 6.56 15.36
N PRO A 949 -9.21 7.57 14.83
CA PRO A 949 -9.05 8.84 15.53
C PRO A 949 -10.42 9.52 15.71
N SER A 950 -10.53 10.37 16.73
CA SER A 950 -11.73 11.17 16.97
C SER A 950 -12.14 12.05 15.77
N ALA A 951 -13.43 12.39 15.69
CA ALA A 951 -13.99 13.13 14.56
C ALA A 951 -13.23 14.45 14.28
N GLY A 952 -12.74 14.61 13.05
CA GLY A 952 -11.99 15.79 12.60
C GLY A 952 -10.46 15.63 12.62
N ALA A 953 -9.94 14.54 13.19
CA ALA A 953 -8.54 14.15 13.03
C ALA A 953 -8.40 13.12 11.90
N GLU A 954 -7.54 13.39 10.94
CA GLU A 954 -7.30 12.50 9.79
C GLU A 954 -6.31 11.36 10.11
N GLN A 955 -5.50 11.52 11.17
CA GLN A 955 -4.40 10.60 11.49
C GLN A 955 -4.26 10.37 13.00
N PHE A 956 -3.76 9.19 13.37
CA PHE A 956 -3.36 8.82 14.72
C PHE A 956 -2.09 9.56 15.15
N THR A 957 -2.14 10.14 16.34
CA THR A 957 -0.94 10.49 17.12
C THR A 957 -0.36 9.26 17.81
N PHE A 958 0.91 9.29 18.19
CA PHE A 958 1.52 8.23 18.99
C PHE A 958 0.71 7.89 20.27
N ALA A 959 0.22 8.91 20.96
CA ALA A 959 -0.56 8.77 22.18
C ALA A 959 -1.89 8.04 21.93
N GLN A 960 -2.56 8.32 20.81
CA GLN A 960 -3.78 7.61 20.43
C GLN A 960 -3.50 6.16 20.03
N MET A 961 -2.39 5.88 19.33
CA MET A 961 -1.99 4.49 19.03
C MET A 961 -1.72 3.70 20.30
N SER A 962 -1.00 4.30 21.24
CA SER A 962 -0.71 3.72 22.55
C SER A 962 -2.00 3.46 23.33
N LEU A 963 -2.93 4.42 23.33
CA LEU A 963 -4.23 4.27 23.97
C LEU A 963 -5.06 3.13 23.34
N ALA A 964 -5.13 3.06 22.00
CA ALA A 964 -5.83 1.99 21.30
C ALA A 964 -5.25 0.61 21.66
N LEU A 965 -3.91 0.47 21.61
CA LEU A 965 -3.20 -0.73 22.04
C LEU A 965 -3.53 -1.07 23.51
N GLY A 966 -3.50 -0.07 24.40
CA GLY A 966 -3.83 -0.24 25.82
C GLY A 966 -5.26 -0.72 26.06
N ILE A 967 -6.24 -0.17 25.33
CA ILE A 967 -7.65 -0.58 25.39
C ILE A 967 -7.79 -2.02 24.92
N PHE A 968 -7.29 -2.35 23.71
CA PHE A 968 -7.36 -3.70 23.19
C PHE A 968 -6.66 -4.69 24.12
N ARG A 969 -5.43 -4.41 24.54
CA ARG A 969 -4.72 -5.25 25.53
C ARG A 969 -5.52 -5.43 26.80
N THR A 970 -6.13 -4.39 27.36
CA THR A 970 -6.92 -4.50 28.59
C THR A 970 -8.14 -5.40 28.40
N LEU A 971 -8.89 -5.21 27.29
CA LEU A 971 -10.07 -6.00 26.99
C LEU A 971 -9.75 -7.48 26.73
N PHE A 972 -8.63 -7.75 26.07
CA PHE A 972 -8.30 -9.11 25.62
C PHE A 972 -7.34 -9.86 26.55
N ASP A 973 -6.53 -9.18 27.37
CA ASP A 973 -5.73 -9.83 28.41
C ASP A 973 -6.63 -10.56 29.42
N GLY A 974 -7.81 -10.01 29.70
CA GLY A 974 -8.82 -10.58 30.61
C GLY A 974 -9.76 -11.62 29.98
N SER A 975 -9.44 -12.17 28.81
CA SER A 975 -10.34 -13.00 27.99
C SER A 975 -10.03 -14.50 27.99
N TYR A 976 -9.00 -14.93 28.73
CA TYR A 976 -8.51 -16.32 28.72
C TYR A 976 -9.46 -17.29 29.44
N ASP A 977 -10.05 -16.86 30.56
CA ASP A 977 -11.06 -17.59 31.34
C ASP A 977 -12.49 -17.35 30.85
N PHE A 978 -12.65 -16.54 29.80
CA PHE A 978 -13.95 -16.07 29.30
C PHE A 978 -14.45 -16.86 28.08
N SER A 979 -13.69 -17.82 27.57
CA SER A 979 -14.09 -18.70 26.45
C SER A 979 -15.16 -19.72 26.86
N TYR A 980 -15.95 -20.22 25.90
CA TYR A 980 -17.04 -21.19 26.12
C TYR A 980 -18.18 -20.71 27.03
N VAL A 981 -18.25 -19.40 27.32
CA VAL A 981 -19.32 -18.84 28.15
C VAL A 981 -20.63 -18.73 27.36
N PRO A 982 -21.75 -19.23 27.89
CA PRO A 982 -23.06 -19.07 27.27
C PRO A 982 -23.44 -17.59 27.06
N THR A 983 -23.99 -17.28 25.89
CA THR A 983 -24.43 -15.91 25.53
C THR A 983 -25.50 -15.37 26.50
N GLN A 984 -26.30 -16.25 27.10
CA GLN A 984 -27.30 -15.88 28.09
C GLN A 984 -26.71 -15.32 29.39
N ASP A 985 -25.48 -15.71 29.74
CA ASP A 985 -24.82 -15.34 31.00
C ASP A 985 -24.25 -13.91 30.95
N VAL A 986 -24.24 -13.31 29.75
CA VAL A 986 -23.76 -11.93 29.49
C VAL A 986 -24.86 -11.02 28.92
N ALA A 987 -26.12 -11.45 28.96
CA ALA A 987 -27.23 -10.73 28.33
C ALA A 987 -27.59 -9.40 29.05
N ASP A 988 -27.24 -9.23 30.32
CA ASP A 988 -27.53 -8.03 31.12
C ASP A 988 -26.47 -6.91 31.00
N LEU A 989 -25.34 -7.19 30.31
CA LEU A 989 -24.16 -6.32 30.33
C LEU A 989 -24.40 -4.90 29.78
N GLU A 990 -25.27 -4.75 28.78
CA GLU A 990 -25.60 -3.43 28.23
C GLU A 990 -26.17 -2.51 29.33
N GLY A 991 -27.03 -3.05 30.21
CA GLY A 991 -27.56 -2.32 31.36
C GLY A 991 -26.52 -2.16 32.48
N ALA A 992 -25.72 -3.20 32.73
CA ALA A 992 -24.78 -3.23 33.84
C ALA A 992 -23.62 -2.21 33.70
N PHE A 993 -23.16 -1.95 32.48
CA PHE A 993 -22.09 -0.98 32.19
C PHE A 993 -22.61 0.41 31.80
N ARG A 994 -23.87 0.75 32.12
CA ARG A 994 -24.49 2.03 31.75
C ARG A 994 -24.05 3.20 32.65
N GLU A 995 -23.67 2.94 33.90
CA GLU A 995 -23.29 3.96 34.87
C GLU A 995 -22.02 4.71 34.44
N PRO A 996 -21.99 6.06 34.50
CA PRO A 996 -20.85 6.86 34.03
C PRO A 996 -19.55 6.59 34.82
N GLU A 997 -19.65 6.12 36.06
CA GLU A 997 -18.52 5.80 36.95
C GLU A 997 -17.66 4.66 36.39
N TRP A 998 -18.21 3.81 35.51
CA TRP A 998 -17.44 2.78 34.80
C TRP A 998 -16.35 3.38 33.92
N ALA A 999 -16.56 4.59 33.38
CA ALA A 999 -15.56 5.28 32.58
C ALA A 999 -14.26 5.48 33.37
N GLU A 1000 -14.37 5.80 34.66
CA GLU A 1000 -13.21 6.02 35.53
C GLU A 1000 -12.47 4.72 35.85
N ALA A 1001 -13.21 3.65 36.14
CA ALA A 1001 -12.65 2.34 36.43
C ALA A 1001 -11.91 1.77 35.20
N PHE A 1002 -12.53 1.80 34.02
CA PHE A 1002 -11.90 1.30 32.79
C PHE A 1002 -10.72 2.17 32.34
N ARG A 1003 -10.81 3.51 32.45
CA ARG A 1003 -9.65 4.38 32.20
C ARG A 1003 -8.48 4.04 33.12
N ALA A 1004 -8.75 3.73 34.39
CA ALA A 1004 -7.71 3.32 35.32
C ALA A 1004 -7.11 1.96 34.97
N LEU A 1005 -7.91 0.98 34.56
CA LEU A 1005 -7.43 -0.33 34.10
C LEU A 1005 -6.55 -0.21 32.84
N VAL A 1006 -6.96 0.62 31.88
CA VAL A 1006 -6.17 0.88 30.66
C VAL A 1006 -4.86 1.59 31.00
N ALA A 1007 -4.90 2.63 31.86
CA ALA A 1007 -3.69 3.30 32.32
C ALA A 1007 -2.75 2.36 33.08
N TYR A 1008 -3.31 1.49 33.92
CA TYR A 1008 -2.58 0.43 34.61
C TYR A 1008 -1.89 -0.50 33.59
N ARG A 1009 -2.59 -0.94 32.54
CA ARG A 1009 -1.99 -1.79 31.51
C ARG A 1009 -0.85 -1.12 30.74
N LEU A 1010 -0.94 0.18 30.47
CA LEU A 1010 0.11 0.92 29.75
C LEU A 1010 1.42 1.05 30.53
N VAL A 1011 1.35 1.02 31.87
CA VAL A 1011 2.54 1.05 32.75
C VAL A 1011 2.90 -0.35 33.29
N TYR A 1012 2.15 -1.37 32.91
CA TYR A 1012 2.38 -2.75 33.31
C TYR A 1012 3.63 -3.28 32.63
N ASP A 1013 4.60 -3.72 33.42
CA ASP A 1013 5.84 -4.33 32.93
C ASP A 1013 6.00 -5.73 33.54
N ASP A 1014 5.88 -6.73 32.68
CA ASP A 1014 5.98 -8.15 32.97
C ASP A 1014 7.24 -8.80 32.40
N THR A 1015 8.22 -8.01 31.95
CA THR A 1015 9.46 -8.51 31.32
C THR A 1015 10.20 -9.52 32.20
N GLU A 1016 10.11 -9.35 33.52
CA GLU A 1016 10.78 -10.16 34.54
C GLU A 1016 9.78 -10.97 35.40
N LEU A 1017 8.51 -11.12 35.00
CA LEU A 1017 7.49 -11.83 35.80
C LEU A 1017 7.59 -13.36 35.67
N PHE A 1018 7.66 -14.09 36.79
CA PHE A 1018 7.80 -15.56 36.83
C PHE A 1018 6.45 -16.28 36.97
N GLU A 1019 5.41 -15.81 36.28
CA GLU A 1019 4.02 -16.27 36.41
C GLU A 1019 3.26 -16.33 35.08
N THR A 1020 2.35 -17.28 34.98
CA THR A 1020 1.33 -17.34 33.93
C THR A 1020 0.35 -16.18 34.09
N LEU A 1021 0.12 -15.40 33.04
CA LEU A 1021 -0.74 -14.20 33.06
C LEU A 1021 -2.17 -14.51 33.54
N GLU A 1022 -2.61 -15.75 33.31
CA GLU A 1022 -3.86 -16.36 33.79
C GLU A 1022 -3.99 -16.38 35.32
N THR A 1023 -2.87 -16.29 36.04
CA THR A 1023 -2.83 -16.29 37.51
C THR A 1023 -2.75 -14.88 38.12
N LEU A 1024 -2.65 -13.85 37.26
CA LEU A 1024 -2.55 -12.46 37.66
C LEU A 1024 -3.93 -11.80 37.61
N PRO A 1025 -4.24 -10.86 38.52
CA PRO A 1025 -5.58 -10.24 38.60
C PRO A 1025 -6.10 -9.65 37.29
N LEU A 1026 -5.21 -9.12 36.46
CA LEU A 1026 -5.54 -8.54 35.16
C LEU A 1026 -6.03 -9.60 34.14
N GLY A 1027 -5.49 -10.81 34.20
CA GLY A 1027 -5.77 -11.90 33.25
C GLY A 1027 -7.19 -12.49 33.35
N THR A 1028 -7.91 -12.22 34.45
CA THR A 1028 -9.29 -12.68 34.69
C THR A 1028 -10.28 -11.52 34.86
N ALA A 1029 -9.81 -10.28 34.78
CA ALA A 1029 -10.59 -9.09 35.13
C ALA A 1029 -11.83 -8.92 34.24
N ILE A 1030 -11.65 -8.98 32.93
CA ILE A 1030 -12.73 -8.76 31.97
C ILE A 1030 -13.75 -9.89 32.03
N GLY A 1031 -13.31 -11.15 32.02
CA GLY A 1031 -14.19 -12.31 32.19
C GLY A 1031 -15.01 -12.24 33.48
N THR A 1032 -14.36 -11.93 34.62
CA THR A 1032 -15.03 -11.82 35.92
C THR A 1032 -16.05 -10.68 35.96
N LEU A 1033 -15.72 -9.50 35.43
CA LEU A 1033 -16.64 -8.35 35.39
C LEU A 1033 -17.86 -8.62 34.48
N CYS A 1034 -17.65 -9.39 33.41
CA CYS A 1034 -18.71 -9.78 32.49
C CYS A 1034 -19.62 -10.88 33.04
N THR A 1035 -19.12 -11.79 33.87
CA THR A 1035 -19.86 -12.99 34.30
C THR A 1035 -20.36 -12.94 35.75
N ASP A 1036 -19.76 -12.15 36.63
CA ASP A 1036 -20.14 -12.07 38.06
C ASP A 1036 -20.70 -10.69 38.43
N ALA A 1037 -22.04 -10.62 38.57
CA ALA A 1037 -22.75 -9.41 38.96
C ALA A 1037 -22.40 -8.89 40.36
N ARG A 1038 -22.00 -9.77 41.29
CA ARG A 1038 -21.64 -9.39 42.66
C ARG A 1038 -20.27 -8.73 42.69
N ILE A 1039 -19.29 -9.30 41.98
CA ILE A 1039 -17.96 -8.70 41.85
C ILE A 1039 -18.04 -7.36 41.14
N ARG A 1040 -18.84 -7.30 40.07
CA ARG A 1040 -19.12 -6.06 39.35
C ARG A 1040 -19.67 -4.95 40.27
N ALA A 1041 -20.63 -5.28 41.14
CA ALA A 1041 -21.18 -4.33 42.11
C ALA A 1041 -20.17 -3.88 43.18
N GLU A 1042 -19.33 -4.80 43.68
CA GLU A 1042 -18.27 -4.48 44.66
C GLU A 1042 -17.18 -3.58 44.06
N VAL A 1043 -16.75 -3.86 42.82
CA VAL A 1043 -15.78 -3.03 42.08
C VAL A 1043 -16.32 -1.61 41.88
N MET A 1044 -17.59 -1.47 41.49
CA MET A 1044 -18.19 -0.14 41.33
C MET A 1044 -18.30 0.63 42.62
N ALA A 1045 -18.78 -0.01 43.68
CA ALA A 1045 -18.88 0.64 44.97
C ALA A 1045 -17.49 1.07 45.50
N ALA A 1046 -16.47 0.21 45.33
CA ALA A 1046 -15.08 0.55 45.68
C ALA A 1046 -14.52 1.70 44.82
N SER A 1047 -14.85 1.77 43.54
CA SER A 1047 -14.41 2.85 42.65
C SER A 1047 -14.98 4.20 43.08
N VAL A 1048 -16.24 4.23 43.54
CA VAL A 1048 -16.95 5.47 43.94
C VAL A 1048 -16.57 5.96 45.35
N GLU A 1049 -16.31 5.07 46.30
CA GLU A 1049 -16.02 5.43 47.69
C GLU A 1049 -14.62 6.03 47.93
N GLY A 1050 -13.76 6.07 46.90
CA GLY A 1050 -12.40 6.62 46.99
C GLY A 1050 -11.39 5.66 47.65
N PRO A 1051 -10.13 6.08 47.83
CA PRO A 1051 -9.02 5.19 48.20
C PRO A 1051 -9.19 4.49 49.55
N GLU A 1052 -9.66 5.20 50.58
CA GLU A 1052 -9.89 4.62 51.91
C GLU A 1052 -11.06 3.62 51.91
N GLY A 1053 -12.14 3.94 51.19
CA GLY A 1053 -13.30 3.06 51.02
C GLY A 1053 -12.95 1.79 50.25
N ALA A 1054 -12.19 1.91 49.15
CA ALA A 1054 -11.72 0.78 48.35
C ALA A 1054 -10.83 -0.18 49.17
N LEU A 1055 -9.90 0.36 49.96
CA LEU A 1055 -9.08 -0.45 50.89
C LEU A 1055 -9.92 -1.10 51.99
N GLY A 1056 -10.91 -0.39 52.53
CA GLY A 1056 -11.86 -0.94 53.51
C GLY A 1056 -12.68 -2.10 52.96
N ARG A 1057 -13.11 -2.01 51.70
CA ARG A 1057 -13.82 -3.09 50.98
C ARG A 1057 -12.92 -4.28 50.68
N LEU A 1058 -11.69 -4.04 50.24
CA LEU A 1058 -10.69 -5.09 50.04
C LEU A 1058 -10.43 -5.88 51.32
N ASP A 1059 -10.23 -5.20 52.44
CA ASP A 1059 -10.05 -5.84 53.74
C ASP A 1059 -11.31 -6.58 54.20
N GLY A 1060 -12.50 -5.99 53.97
CA GLY A 1060 -13.78 -6.65 54.23
C GLY A 1060 -13.98 -7.94 53.43
N ALA A 1061 -13.65 -7.93 52.14
CA ALA A 1061 -13.69 -9.11 51.27
C ALA A 1061 -12.70 -10.19 51.73
N TRP A 1062 -11.48 -9.79 52.11
CA TRP A 1062 -10.49 -10.71 52.66
C TRP A 1062 -10.95 -11.40 53.95
N ARG A 1063 -11.55 -10.66 54.90
CA ARG A 1063 -12.07 -11.24 56.14
C ARG A 1063 -13.16 -12.28 55.87
N ARG A 1064 -14.00 -12.07 54.84
CA ARG A 1064 -15.01 -13.05 54.41
C ARG A 1064 -14.34 -14.30 53.82
N LEU A 1065 -13.35 -14.12 52.95
CA LEU A 1065 -12.61 -15.21 52.32
C LEU A 1065 -11.94 -16.13 53.34
N VAL A 1066 -11.26 -15.57 54.36
CA VAL A 1066 -10.57 -16.34 55.41
C VAL A 1066 -11.53 -17.25 56.19
N GLY A 1067 -12.81 -16.87 56.30
CA GLY A 1067 -13.84 -17.67 56.97
C GLY A 1067 -14.56 -18.69 56.07
N THR A 1068 -14.22 -18.77 54.78
CA THR A 1068 -14.94 -19.61 53.80
C THR A 1068 -14.27 -20.97 53.66
N ALA A 1069 -15.05 -22.04 53.86
CA ALA A 1069 -14.57 -23.43 53.76
C ALA A 1069 -15.02 -24.14 52.48
N ASP A 1070 -16.10 -23.67 51.86
CA ASP A 1070 -16.60 -24.22 50.60
C ASP A 1070 -15.67 -23.79 49.44
N PRO A 1071 -15.16 -24.73 48.62
CA PRO A 1071 -14.22 -24.40 47.55
C PRO A 1071 -14.76 -23.43 46.49
N ASP A 1072 -16.03 -23.55 46.10
CA ASP A 1072 -16.61 -22.72 45.04
C ASP A 1072 -16.87 -21.29 45.55
N GLU A 1073 -17.40 -21.17 46.76
CA GLU A 1073 -17.54 -19.88 47.44
C GLU A 1073 -16.17 -19.23 47.72
N TRP A 1074 -15.16 -20.05 48.03
CA TRP A 1074 -13.79 -19.57 48.25
C TRP A 1074 -13.19 -19.00 46.96
N ILE A 1075 -13.34 -19.70 45.82
CA ILE A 1075 -12.89 -19.22 44.51
C ILE A 1075 -13.56 -17.89 44.17
N ALA A 1076 -14.90 -17.81 44.29
CA ALA A 1076 -15.63 -16.58 44.03
C ALA A 1076 -15.22 -15.42 44.98
N GLY A 1077 -14.96 -15.73 46.26
CA GLY A 1077 -14.46 -14.78 47.23
C GLY A 1077 -13.03 -14.31 46.93
N TYR A 1078 -12.17 -15.20 46.45
CA TYR A 1078 -10.80 -14.89 46.06
C TYR A 1078 -10.77 -14.01 44.81
N ASN A 1079 -11.60 -14.30 43.80
CA ASN A 1079 -11.76 -13.46 42.62
C ASN A 1079 -12.20 -12.04 43.01
N ALA A 1080 -13.15 -11.90 43.94
CA ALA A 1080 -13.56 -10.59 44.46
C ALA A 1080 -12.38 -9.82 45.10
N VAL A 1081 -11.54 -10.49 45.90
CA VAL A 1081 -10.34 -9.90 46.50
C VAL A 1081 -9.33 -9.49 45.42
N GLN A 1082 -9.08 -10.33 44.41
CA GLN A 1082 -8.17 -10.01 43.31
C GLN A 1082 -8.64 -8.79 42.52
N GLN A 1083 -9.93 -8.71 42.17
CA GLN A 1083 -10.48 -7.60 41.39
C GLN A 1083 -10.49 -6.29 42.18
N LEU A 1084 -10.79 -6.33 43.48
CA LEU A 1084 -10.67 -5.15 44.35
C LEU A 1084 -9.21 -4.71 44.51
N ALA A 1085 -8.27 -5.64 44.64
CA ALA A 1085 -6.84 -5.34 44.71
C ALA A 1085 -6.32 -4.72 43.41
N LEU A 1086 -6.74 -5.24 42.25
CA LEU A 1086 -6.43 -4.68 40.94
C LEU A 1086 -7.00 -3.26 40.79
N LEU A 1087 -8.27 -3.05 41.16
CA LEU A 1087 -8.89 -1.73 41.12
C LEU A 1087 -8.12 -0.72 41.98
N VAL A 1088 -7.75 -1.09 43.22
CA VAL A 1088 -6.95 -0.23 44.10
C VAL A 1088 -5.60 0.09 43.47
N ALA A 1089 -4.89 -0.90 42.93
CA ALA A 1089 -3.61 -0.69 42.25
C ALA A 1089 -3.74 0.15 40.97
N ALA A 1090 -4.86 0.06 40.26
CA ALA A 1090 -5.11 0.78 39.01
C ALA A 1090 -5.56 2.22 39.24
N ARG A 1091 -6.58 2.43 40.09
CA ARG A 1091 -7.25 3.72 40.32
C ARG A 1091 -6.60 4.56 41.41
N PHE A 1092 -5.99 3.91 42.41
CA PHE A 1092 -5.44 4.58 43.59
C PHE A 1092 -4.00 4.11 43.90
N PRO A 1093 -3.05 4.23 42.94
CA PRO A 1093 -1.72 3.64 43.06
C PRO A 1093 -0.94 4.14 44.28
N GLU A 1094 -1.02 5.43 44.61
CA GLU A 1094 -0.37 6.01 45.80
C GLU A 1094 -0.89 5.38 47.10
N ALA A 1095 -2.20 5.20 47.22
CA ALA A 1095 -2.82 4.55 48.37
C ALA A 1095 -2.46 3.06 48.43
N ALA A 1096 -2.31 2.39 47.27
CA ALA A 1096 -1.87 1.01 47.17
C ALA A 1096 -0.43 0.85 47.68
N VAL A 1097 0.49 1.71 47.24
CA VAL A 1097 1.89 1.75 47.72
C VAL A 1097 1.93 2.02 49.22
N ALA A 1098 1.21 3.03 49.71
CA ALA A 1098 1.17 3.36 51.13
C ALA A 1098 0.62 2.20 51.98
N ALA A 1099 -0.45 1.54 51.53
CA ALA A 1099 -1.05 0.39 52.23
C ALA A 1099 -0.08 -0.79 52.32
N VAL A 1100 0.61 -1.10 51.23
CA VAL A 1100 1.60 -2.19 51.20
C VAL A 1100 2.84 -1.83 52.04
N ALA A 1101 3.28 -0.57 52.02
CA ALA A 1101 4.41 -0.07 52.78
C ALA A 1101 4.14 0.02 54.30
N ALA A 1102 2.92 0.34 54.73
CA ALA A 1102 2.55 0.54 56.13
C ALA A 1102 2.24 -0.75 56.91
N ALA A 1103 1.93 -1.85 56.22
CA ALA A 1103 1.27 -2.99 56.85
C ALA A 1103 2.16 -3.87 57.76
N ALA A 1104 1.57 -4.34 58.87
CA ALA A 1104 1.86 -5.64 59.47
C ALA A 1104 1.22 -6.74 58.58
N PRO A 1105 1.82 -7.93 58.44
CA PRO A 1105 1.47 -8.87 57.37
C PRO A 1105 0.02 -9.38 57.47
N SER A 1106 -0.91 -8.77 56.73
CA SER A 1106 -2.23 -9.33 56.40
C SER A 1106 -2.14 -10.08 55.06
N GLY A 1107 -3.00 -11.06 54.83
CA GLY A 1107 -2.93 -11.88 53.62
C GLY A 1107 -3.43 -11.17 52.33
N TRP A 1108 -4.26 -10.12 52.43
CA TRP A 1108 -4.67 -9.33 51.26
C TRP A 1108 -3.59 -8.39 50.74
N VAL A 1109 -2.65 -7.95 51.60
CA VAL A 1109 -1.49 -7.13 51.19
C VAL A 1109 -0.61 -7.88 50.20
N ASP A 1110 -0.56 -9.21 50.31
CA ASP A 1110 0.17 -10.07 49.37
C ASP A 1110 -0.50 -10.13 47.99
N VAL A 1111 -1.84 -10.07 47.94
CA VAL A 1111 -2.61 -9.97 46.68
C VAL A 1111 -2.50 -8.57 46.07
N LEU A 1112 -2.57 -7.51 46.89
CA LEU A 1112 -2.38 -6.14 46.44
C LEU A 1112 -0.96 -5.90 45.90
N ALA A 1113 0.06 -6.44 46.57
CA ALA A 1113 1.45 -6.35 46.09
C ALA A 1113 1.63 -7.03 44.73
N ALA A 1114 0.93 -8.14 44.46
CA ALA A 1114 0.95 -8.80 43.15
C ALA A 1114 0.34 -7.93 42.04
N ALA A 1115 -0.57 -7.00 42.37
CA ALA A 1115 -1.10 -6.02 41.42
C ALA A 1115 -0.24 -4.74 41.34
N VAL A 1116 0.41 -4.31 42.43
CA VAL A 1116 1.21 -3.05 42.43
C VAL A 1116 2.60 -3.25 41.83
N LEU A 1117 3.32 -4.33 42.18
CA LEU A 1117 4.71 -4.53 41.78
C LEU A 1117 4.98 -4.58 40.26
N PRO A 1118 4.05 -5.10 39.43
CA PRO A 1118 4.21 -5.03 37.97
C PRO A 1118 4.17 -3.61 37.39
N ARG A 1119 3.63 -2.62 38.10
CA ARG A 1119 3.56 -1.24 37.62
C ARG A 1119 4.94 -0.58 37.61
N ALA A 1120 5.46 -0.23 36.44
CA ALA A 1120 6.77 0.39 36.30
C ALA A 1120 6.85 1.79 36.96
N ASP A 1121 5.76 2.55 36.93
CA ASP A 1121 5.71 3.95 37.40
C ASP A 1121 5.82 4.12 38.92
N VAL A 1122 5.44 3.10 39.70
CA VAL A 1122 5.50 3.12 41.19
C VAL A 1122 6.45 2.09 41.78
N ARG A 1123 7.13 1.31 40.93
CA ARG A 1123 7.98 0.20 41.35
C ARG A 1123 9.16 0.64 42.22
N GLU A 1124 9.85 1.71 41.82
CA GLU A 1124 11.02 2.21 42.56
C GLU A 1124 10.63 2.71 43.96
N GLU A 1125 9.54 3.49 44.05
CA GLU A 1125 9.00 3.95 45.33
C GLU A 1125 8.64 2.78 46.24
N MET A 1126 8.05 1.73 45.68
CA MET A 1126 7.72 0.51 46.38
C MET A 1126 8.97 -0.22 46.90
N VAL A 1127 10.02 -0.36 46.07
CA VAL A 1127 11.28 -1.01 46.49
C VAL A 1127 11.94 -0.23 47.62
N GLN A 1128 12.04 1.10 47.52
CA GLN A 1128 12.60 1.97 48.55
C GLN A 1128 11.83 1.87 49.89
N ALA A 1129 10.50 1.77 49.82
CA ALA A 1129 9.66 1.59 51.00
C ALA A 1129 9.96 0.27 51.75
N PHE A 1130 10.42 -0.77 51.05
CA PHE A 1130 10.81 -2.04 51.67
C PHE A 1130 12.24 -2.09 52.18
N GLU A 1131 13.19 -1.47 51.47
CA GLU A 1131 14.60 -1.42 51.89
C GLU A 1131 14.79 -0.69 53.23
N SER A 1132 13.95 0.30 53.50
CA SER A 1132 13.94 1.06 54.76
C SER A 1132 13.40 0.28 55.98
N ARG A 1133 12.84 -0.93 55.78
CA ARG A 1133 12.30 -1.79 56.85
C ARG A 1133 13.20 -3.01 57.08
N SER A 1134 13.64 -3.21 58.32
CA SER A 1134 14.35 -4.44 58.73
C SER A 1134 13.47 -5.69 58.50
N GLY A 1135 13.90 -6.59 57.62
CA GLY A 1135 13.14 -7.79 57.22
C GLY A 1135 11.97 -7.55 56.24
N GLY A 1136 11.87 -6.34 55.65
CA GLY A 1136 10.79 -5.93 54.75
C GLY A 1136 10.82 -6.56 53.36
N ASP A 1137 11.97 -7.05 52.92
CA ASP A 1137 12.16 -7.67 51.60
C ASP A 1137 11.46 -9.03 51.42
N GLY A 1138 10.89 -9.62 52.48
CA GLY A 1138 10.18 -10.90 52.39
C GLY A 1138 9.01 -10.88 51.41
N LEU A 1139 8.30 -9.76 51.28
CA LEU A 1139 7.21 -9.65 50.30
C LEU A 1139 7.75 -9.56 48.86
N LEU A 1140 8.83 -8.79 48.67
CA LEU A 1140 9.53 -8.69 47.38
C LEU A 1140 10.12 -10.04 46.97
N LEU A 1141 10.75 -10.79 47.88
CA LEU A 1141 11.22 -12.15 47.58
C LEU A 1141 10.08 -13.10 47.19
N ARG A 1142 8.88 -12.96 47.78
CA ARG A 1142 7.73 -13.81 47.42
C ARG A 1142 7.12 -13.45 46.07
N ARG A 1143 7.06 -12.17 45.72
CA ARG A 1143 6.25 -11.67 44.59
C ARG A 1143 7.08 -11.10 43.43
N ALA A 1144 8.21 -10.46 43.72
CA ALA A 1144 9.10 -9.83 42.75
C ALA A 1144 10.60 -10.02 43.07
N PRO A 1145 11.11 -11.27 43.08
CA PRO A 1145 12.48 -11.55 43.50
C PRO A 1145 13.55 -10.86 42.64
N TRP A 1146 13.27 -10.57 41.37
CA TRP A 1146 14.21 -9.88 40.47
C TRP A 1146 14.57 -8.45 40.90
N LEU A 1147 13.76 -7.83 41.78
CA LEU A 1147 14.02 -6.48 42.28
C LEU A 1147 15.02 -6.43 43.44
N VAL A 1148 15.25 -7.57 44.11
CA VAL A 1148 16.05 -7.62 45.35
C VAL A 1148 17.15 -8.68 45.32
N VAL A 1149 17.13 -9.58 44.35
CA VAL A 1149 18.13 -10.64 44.17
C VAL A 1149 19.08 -10.26 43.03
N SER A 1150 20.37 -10.35 43.29
CA SER A 1150 21.47 -10.12 42.36
C SER A 1150 22.50 -11.25 42.48
N GLU A 1151 23.42 -11.36 41.54
CA GLU A 1151 24.51 -12.36 41.61
C GLU A 1151 25.29 -12.24 42.94
N ALA A 1152 25.49 -11.02 43.43
CA ALA A 1152 26.26 -10.74 44.65
C ALA A 1152 25.59 -11.23 45.94
N ASN A 1153 24.26 -11.34 45.99
CA ASN A 1153 23.51 -11.76 47.17
C ASN A 1153 22.75 -13.09 46.99
N ALA A 1154 22.77 -13.69 45.80
CA ALA A 1154 22.00 -14.89 45.46
C ALA A 1154 22.22 -16.06 46.42
N VAL A 1155 23.46 -16.28 46.88
CA VAL A 1155 23.81 -17.34 47.85
C VAL A 1155 23.18 -17.09 49.22
N ASP A 1156 23.23 -15.85 49.71
CA ASP A 1156 22.68 -15.52 51.03
C ASP A 1156 21.16 -15.54 51.03
N VAL A 1157 20.54 -15.07 49.94
CA VAL A 1157 19.09 -15.18 49.73
C VAL A 1157 18.68 -16.65 49.64
N ALA A 1158 19.41 -17.47 48.87
CA ALA A 1158 19.16 -18.91 48.75
C ALA A 1158 19.17 -19.63 50.11
N ARG A 1159 20.18 -19.34 50.95
CA ARG A 1159 20.25 -19.88 52.32
C ARG A 1159 19.05 -19.48 53.15
N ARG A 1160 18.63 -18.22 53.06
CA ARG A 1160 17.48 -17.70 53.81
C ARG A 1160 16.16 -18.37 53.39
N VAL A 1161 15.90 -18.49 52.09
CA VAL A 1161 14.63 -19.07 51.61
C VAL A 1161 14.57 -20.58 51.75
N ALA A 1162 15.71 -21.27 51.82
CA ALA A 1162 15.78 -22.71 52.07
C ALA A 1162 15.34 -23.10 53.50
N VAL A 1163 15.38 -22.18 54.47
CA VAL A 1163 14.89 -22.44 55.84
C VAL A 1163 13.37 -22.57 55.91
N GLU A 1164 12.65 -22.08 54.89
CA GLU A 1164 11.19 -22.17 54.77
C GLU A 1164 10.79 -22.94 53.47
N PRO A 1165 10.75 -24.28 53.49
CA PRO A 1165 10.57 -25.09 52.28
C PRO A 1165 9.27 -24.80 51.52
N ARG A 1166 8.19 -24.49 52.25
CA ARG A 1166 6.85 -24.21 51.70
C ARG A 1166 6.61 -22.74 51.33
N SER A 1167 7.58 -21.86 51.60
CA SER A 1167 7.51 -20.43 51.31
C SER A 1167 8.41 -20.06 50.13
N TYR A 1168 8.23 -18.87 49.55
CA TYR A 1168 9.13 -18.28 48.55
C TYR A 1168 9.37 -19.12 47.27
N ARG A 1169 8.40 -19.94 46.85
CA ARG A 1169 8.49 -20.74 45.61
C ARG A 1169 9.06 -19.95 44.44
N ARG A 1170 8.56 -18.73 44.21
CA ARG A 1170 8.99 -17.85 43.11
C ARG A 1170 10.44 -17.40 43.22
N CYS A 1171 10.89 -17.03 44.42
CA CYS A 1171 12.31 -16.72 44.67
C CYS A 1171 13.21 -17.91 44.34
N LYS A 1172 12.81 -19.13 44.75
CA LYS A 1172 13.57 -20.34 44.48
C LYS A 1172 13.65 -20.63 42.98
N GLN A 1173 12.54 -20.48 42.25
CA GLN A 1173 12.51 -20.58 40.79
C GLN A 1173 13.39 -19.51 40.12
N PHE A 1174 13.31 -18.26 40.56
CA PHE A 1174 14.16 -17.16 40.06
C PHE A 1174 15.65 -17.45 40.26
N LEU A 1175 16.03 -17.85 41.47
CA LEU A 1175 17.40 -18.17 41.86
C LEU A 1175 17.99 -19.29 40.99
N VAL A 1176 17.26 -20.40 40.81
CA VAL A 1176 17.75 -21.51 40.00
C VAL A 1176 17.69 -21.21 38.49
N HIS A 1177 16.84 -20.28 38.04
CA HIS A 1177 16.81 -19.84 36.64
C HIS A 1177 17.99 -18.91 36.28
N ARG A 1178 18.27 -17.90 37.11
CA ARG A 1178 19.26 -16.84 36.84
C ARG A 1178 20.67 -17.14 37.36
N TYR A 1179 20.80 -17.92 38.43
CA TYR A 1179 22.05 -18.06 39.20
C TYR A 1179 22.40 -19.52 39.55
N ALA A 1180 21.97 -20.49 38.72
CA ALA A 1180 22.28 -21.91 38.91
C ALA A 1180 23.78 -22.18 39.10
N ASP A 1181 24.65 -21.56 38.31
CA ASP A 1181 26.10 -21.76 38.39
C ASP A 1181 26.69 -21.26 39.72
N VAL A 1182 26.24 -20.10 40.20
CA VAL A 1182 26.63 -19.54 41.50
C VAL A 1182 26.13 -20.42 42.65
N LEU A 1183 24.91 -20.94 42.55
CA LEU A 1183 24.30 -21.80 43.57
C LEU A 1183 24.91 -23.20 43.60
N GLU A 1184 25.37 -23.71 42.46
CA GLU A 1184 26.11 -24.98 42.35
C GLU A 1184 27.46 -24.86 43.07
N ASN A 1185 28.22 -23.79 42.79
CA ASN A 1185 29.50 -23.51 43.45
C ASN A 1185 29.37 -23.37 44.98
N ALA A 1186 28.21 -22.91 45.47
CA ALA A 1186 27.90 -22.79 46.88
C ALA A 1186 27.29 -24.07 47.51
N GLY A 1187 27.04 -25.12 46.72
CA GLY A 1187 26.45 -26.38 47.18
C GLY A 1187 24.96 -26.31 47.54
N LEU A 1188 24.23 -25.31 47.03
CA LEU A 1188 22.82 -25.04 47.38
C LEU A 1188 21.82 -25.45 46.28
N LEU A 1189 22.28 -25.59 45.04
CA LEU A 1189 21.43 -25.83 43.86
C LEU A 1189 20.55 -27.08 43.99
N ALA A 1190 21.15 -28.24 44.32
CA ALA A 1190 20.42 -29.51 44.41
C ALA A 1190 19.31 -29.49 45.48
N GLY A 1191 19.54 -28.81 46.61
CA GLY A 1191 18.54 -28.66 47.67
C GLY A 1191 17.34 -27.83 47.22
N LEU A 1192 17.59 -26.70 46.54
CA LEU A 1192 16.51 -25.86 46.00
C LEU A 1192 15.73 -26.56 44.90
N VAL A 1193 16.41 -27.27 43.99
CA VAL A 1193 15.76 -28.05 42.91
C VAL A 1193 14.89 -29.18 43.47
N ALA A 1194 15.31 -29.83 44.57
CA ALA A 1194 14.53 -30.87 45.22
C ALA A 1194 13.20 -30.37 45.79
N GLU A 1195 13.14 -29.10 46.25
CA GLU A 1195 11.95 -28.47 46.81
C GLU A 1195 10.95 -27.97 45.75
N LEU A 1196 11.38 -27.82 44.50
CA LEU A 1196 10.54 -27.35 43.41
C LEU A 1196 9.80 -28.52 42.75
N GLU A 1197 8.47 -28.42 42.69
CA GLU A 1197 7.61 -29.32 41.91
C GLU A 1197 7.87 -29.14 40.40
N VAL A 1198 8.05 -27.89 39.98
CA VAL A 1198 8.32 -27.50 38.60
C VAL A 1198 9.57 -26.61 38.57
N VAL A 1199 10.57 -27.04 37.81
CA VAL A 1199 11.89 -26.40 37.71
C VAL A 1199 12.00 -25.68 36.37
N PRO A 1200 12.39 -24.38 36.37
CA PRO A 1200 12.53 -23.61 35.14
C PRO A 1200 13.74 -24.07 34.31
N TYR A 1201 13.73 -23.87 32.99
CA TYR A 1201 15.00 -23.89 32.21
C TYR A 1201 15.91 -22.74 32.65
N GLY A 1202 17.22 -22.89 32.50
CA GLY A 1202 18.21 -21.86 32.80
C GLY A 1202 18.07 -20.67 31.85
N HIS A 1203 18.38 -19.47 32.34
CA HIS A 1203 18.28 -18.23 31.55
C HIS A 1203 19.12 -18.24 30.27
N ASP A 1204 20.27 -18.92 30.32
CA ASP A 1204 21.21 -19.07 29.23
C ASP A 1204 21.94 -20.43 29.37
N PRO A 1205 22.81 -20.81 28.42
CA PRO A 1205 23.57 -22.06 28.52
C PRO A 1205 24.47 -22.17 29.76
N ARG A 1206 24.94 -21.05 30.32
CA ARG A 1206 25.77 -21.03 31.54
C ARG A 1206 24.94 -21.47 32.75
N GLN A 1207 23.67 -21.11 32.81
CA GLN A 1207 22.75 -21.52 33.87
C GLN A 1207 22.12 -22.89 33.61
N GLU A 1208 21.84 -23.22 32.34
CA GLU A 1208 21.12 -24.43 31.97
C GLU A 1208 21.93 -25.71 32.24
N VAL A 1209 23.23 -25.70 31.96
CA VAL A 1209 24.12 -26.85 32.17
C VAL A 1209 24.10 -27.36 33.63
N PRO A 1210 24.40 -26.53 34.64
CA PRO A 1210 24.39 -26.97 36.04
C PRO A 1210 22.97 -27.28 36.54
N LEU A 1211 21.96 -26.55 36.08
CA LEU A 1211 20.57 -26.78 36.46
C LEU A 1211 20.03 -28.12 35.95
N SER A 1212 20.30 -28.46 34.70
CA SER A 1212 19.93 -29.74 34.10
C SER A 1212 20.61 -30.91 34.82
N ALA A 1213 21.89 -30.76 35.18
CA ALA A 1213 22.60 -31.76 35.99
C ALA A 1213 21.95 -31.95 37.37
N ALA A 1214 21.57 -30.86 38.05
CA ALA A 1214 20.89 -30.91 39.35
C ALA A 1214 19.50 -31.57 39.27
N VAL A 1215 18.73 -31.30 38.21
CA VAL A 1215 17.41 -31.93 37.98
C VAL A 1215 17.54 -33.44 37.82
N VAL A 1216 18.54 -33.90 37.04
CA VAL A 1216 18.81 -35.33 36.88
C VAL A 1216 19.23 -35.95 38.22
N ALA A 1217 20.10 -35.27 38.97
CA ALA A 1217 20.61 -35.77 40.25
C ALA A 1217 19.53 -35.96 41.33
N VAL A 1218 18.44 -35.17 41.31
CA VAL A 1218 17.31 -35.32 42.27
C VAL A 1218 16.22 -36.30 41.81
N GLY A 1219 16.47 -37.08 40.74
CA GLY A 1219 15.53 -38.10 40.24
C GLY A 1219 14.55 -37.59 39.17
N GLY A 1220 14.85 -36.44 38.55
CA GLY A 1220 13.99 -35.80 37.55
C GLY A 1220 12.91 -34.93 38.18
N ARG A 1221 12.60 -33.82 37.52
CA ARG A 1221 11.51 -32.89 37.87
C ARG A 1221 10.81 -32.46 36.60
N LEU A 1222 9.54 -32.07 36.73
CA LEU A 1222 8.83 -31.41 35.65
C LEU A 1222 9.60 -30.15 35.29
N ARG A 1223 10.18 -30.17 34.08
CA ARG A 1223 10.80 -29.01 33.48
C ARG A 1223 9.68 -28.23 32.86
N CYS A 1224 9.56 -26.97 33.22
CA CYS A 1224 8.79 -26.05 32.43
C CYS A 1224 9.74 -25.00 31.91
N ASP A 1225 9.44 -24.56 30.70
CA ASP A 1225 9.77 -23.20 30.37
C ASP A 1225 9.05 -22.29 31.38
N ILE A 1226 9.74 -21.32 31.97
CA ILE A 1226 9.01 -20.22 32.65
C ILE A 1226 8.43 -19.40 31.51
N ARG A 1227 7.48 -19.93 30.73
CA ARG A 1227 7.28 -19.53 29.32
C ARG A 1227 8.58 -18.94 28.71
N THR A 1228 9.70 -19.64 28.90
CA THR A 1228 11.03 -19.21 28.50
C THR A 1228 11.15 -19.46 27.02
N LYS A 1229 11.78 -18.49 26.38
CA LYS A 1229 12.35 -18.51 25.03
C LYS A 1229 12.92 -19.89 24.60
N PRO A 1230 12.34 -20.63 23.63
CA PRO A 1230 13.09 -21.58 22.84
C PRO A 1230 14.06 -20.76 22.01
N GLY A 1231 15.35 -20.92 22.26
CA GLY A 1231 16.32 -20.07 21.60
C GLY A 1231 17.78 -20.29 21.95
N VAL A 1232 18.17 -21.49 22.38
CA VAL A 1232 19.55 -21.97 22.15
C VAL A 1232 19.47 -23.45 21.79
N ARG A 1233 19.36 -23.76 20.48
CA ARG A 1233 19.95 -25.01 20.01
C ARG A 1233 21.45 -24.85 20.18
N ALA A 1234 22.02 -25.59 21.13
CA ALA A 1234 23.44 -25.87 21.10
C ALA A 1234 23.76 -26.42 19.71
N SER A 1235 24.73 -25.81 19.04
CA SER A 1235 25.39 -26.42 17.90
C SER A 1235 25.90 -27.79 18.34
N ALA A 1236 25.25 -28.85 17.84
CA ALA A 1236 25.80 -30.19 17.93
C ALA A 1236 27.07 -30.24 17.10
N VAL A 1237 28.17 -30.66 17.71
CA VAL A 1237 29.27 -31.33 17.01
C VAL A 1237 28.77 -32.66 16.48
#